data_AF-A0A357BJQ0-F1
#
_entry.id   AF-A0A357BJQ0-F1
#
_cell.length_a   1.000
_cell.length_b   1.000
_cell.length_c   1.000
_cell.angle_alpha   90.00
_cell.angle_beta   90.00
_cell.angle_gamma   90.00
#
_symmetry.space_group_name_H-M   'P 1'
#
loop_
_entity.id
_entity.type
_entity.pdbx_description
1 polymer ?
#
loop_
_entity_poly.entity_id
_entity_poly.type
_entity_poly.pdbx_seq_one_letter_code
_entity_poly.pdbx_strand_id
1 'polypeptide(L)'
;MPYLKNRLLLCSLLLILPLLFSNCEKRAEERIEGKAAPNTPSQQAQAPSPSAGMPANKKLQDYLKTVPSCKDISLLDAQECQACAQKTNAQCVAAKRLPEGIQCYACVQEPQTCRDKGKIDRRECHLCAEIPNAECVPTKQTVNDRTCYNCVQTNQECFQIGLMSAKDCQPCFEHKAIDCVPVGKTRNGEECYQCVDNPEICSDLGYLTKAECGTCETNNQLCEKVIKTKKGKPCYQCVPQPQTCKDLGQLSVKECLTCEKNPNKECLMGQKTNQNEQCYECLDIPKSCKDLGMLDFAGCQECGRQPDMECHKAEVTNEGVPCFTCLPRLQGCSEIGLLELAACSSCDENPETECVLDARTREGRQCFRCQKKPQGCPELGFLSKDQCASCASDPQKQCVQADKTRDGEPCFRCDEKPQPCRDLGLIDWNECQECTADPKTECVPADKTKQGKQCFRCKEKPQECHDLNLIGEEGCRVCDQNPLTACVADQKTQNGKQCYLCKEKTQTCADLGLMDQTGCENCALDPQKECLADKKTRQGEPCFLCHDKPQTCHDLGLLAEEQCASCVSDPKKECLASAKTKEGQPCYVCAEKPEQCRDLGLLNTEECSSCDKNPQTECQPAETTKQGIPCYRCGPRVEKCSDLGLVDEPGCQACDNDPKTQCVADKQTQEGQQCYQCIERPEDCRNLGLLDEESCRQCNQNLDTHCELGSKTKEGKSCYVCNKKTQACAALGLLSSLECKYKCTQCVEDQKADSGEPCFRCETKQASADCLNENYLQDCSGCQETEICSETNVILFYPTKDKTILSCYTCIPAR
;
A
#
# COMPACT_ATOMS: atom_id res chain seq x y z
N MET A 1 30.91 -7.20 55.63
CA MET A 1 30.79 -8.62 56.02
C MET A 1 29.52 -8.76 56.88
N PRO A 2 28.66 -9.78 56.71
CA PRO A 2 28.26 -10.34 55.43
C PRO A 2 26.75 -10.77 55.34
N TYR A 3 26.29 -11.03 54.11
CA TYR A 3 25.25 -11.99 53.62
C TYR A 3 23.74 -11.69 53.90
N LEU A 4 22.76 -11.85 53.00
CA LEU A 4 22.56 -12.49 51.67
C LEU A 4 21.58 -11.62 50.83
N LYS A 5 21.84 -11.29 49.55
CA LYS A 5 21.55 -12.04 48.29
C LYS A 5 20.08 -12.42 48.05
N ASN A 6 19.43 -11.75 47.09
CA ASN A 6 18.77 -12.45 45.97
C ASN A 6 18.65 -11.55 44.72
N ARG A 7 19.05 -12.11 43.58
CA ARG A 7 19.06 -11.53 42.23
C ARG A 7 17.86 -12.04 41.44
N LEU A 8 17.48 -11.22 40.46
CA LEU A 8 16.66 -11.52 39.27
C LEU A 8 16.85 -12.94 38.71
N LEU A 9 15.76 -13.51 38.16
CA LEU A 9 15.72 -14.03 36.79
C LEU A 9 14.27 -14.37 36.42
N LEU A 10 13.67 -13.60 35.48
CA LEU A 10 12.49 -13.99 34.72
C LEU A 10 12.96 -14.51 33.36
N CYS A 11 12.24 -15.52 32.90
CA CYS A 11 12.64 -16.55 31.94
C CYS A 11 12.97 -16.08 30.53
N SER A 12 13.99 -16.74 29.97
CA SER A 12 14.15 -17.04 28.56
C SER A 12 13.54 -18.41 28.21
N LEU A 13 13.34 -18.63 26.91
CA LEU A 13 13.22 -19.89 26.16
C LEU A 13 11.82 -20.49 25.93
N LEU A 14 11.25 -20.08 24.78
CA LEU A 14 10.74 -21.01 23.77
C LEU A 14 11.70 -20.97 22.59
N LEU A 15 12.34 -22.10 22.28
CA LEU A 15 12.42 -22.72 20.95
C LEU A 15 13.41 -23.90 21.00
N ILE A 16 12.88 -25.09 20.74
CA ILE A 16 13.64 -26.17 20.11
C ILE A 16 12.88 -26.56 18.85
N LEU A 17 13.59 -26.38 17.74
CA LEU A 17 13.36 -26.83 16.38
C LEU A 17 14.18 -28.14 16.18
N PRO A 18 14.15 -28.77 15.00
CA PRO A 18 13.50 -30.03 14.66
C PRO A 18 14.47 -31.23 14.66
N LEU A 19 13.97 -32.43 14.30
CA LEU A 19 14.59 -33.29 13.25
C LEU A 19 13.85 -34.64 13.06
N LEU A 20 13.52 -34.93 11.79
CA LEU A 20 13.69 -36.21 11.07
C LEU A 20 12.50 -37.11 10.60
N PHE A 21 12.65 -37.44 9.32
CA PHE A 21 12.33 -38.66 8.54
C PHE A 21 10.93 -38.92 7.94
N SER A 22 10.90 -38.72 6.62
CA SER A 22 10.47 -39.67 5.57
C SER A 22 9.93 -41.03 6.01
N ASN A 23 8.72 -41.40 5.53
CA ASN A 23 8.57 -42.57 4.67
C ASN A 23 7.20 -42.67 3.98
N CYS A 24 7.26 -43.37 2.84
CA CYS A 24 6.20 -43.71 1.89
C CYS A 24 4.89 -44.22 2.49
N GLU A 25 3.75 -43.84 1.89
CA GLU A 25 2.76 -44.85 1.51
C GLU A 25 1.93 -44.44 0.28
N LYS A 26 1.90 -45.38 -0.67
CA LYS A 26 1.12 -45.35 -1.91
C LYS A 26 -0.36 -45.54 -1.59
N ARG A 27 -1.24 -44.80 -2.28
CA ARG A 27 -2.54 -45.37 -2.68
C ARG A 27 -2.96 -44.82 -4.04
N ALA A 28 -3.29 -45.77 -4.91
CA ALA A 28 -3.67 -45.59 -6.30
C ALA A 28 -5.12 -45.12 -6.41
N GLU A 29 -5.38 -44.20 -7.34
CA GLU A 29 -6.72 -43.94 -7.87
C GLU A 29 -6.75 -44.25 -9.36
N GLU A 30 -7.75 -45.03 -9.73
CA GLU A 30 -8.08 -45.50 -11.07
C GLU A 30 -8.54 -44.32 -11.95
N ARG A 31 -7.90 -44.16 -13.11
CA ARG A 31 -8.41 -43.34 -14.21
C ARG A 31 -9.45 -44.14 -14.99
N ILE A 32 -10.68 -43.64 -15.03
CA ILE A 32 -11.68 -44.00 -16.05
C ILE A 32 -11.49 -43.05 -17.24
N GLU A 33 -11.02 -43.59 -18.36
CA GLU A 33 -10.95 -42.91 -19.65
C GLU A 33 -12.35 -42.76 -20.26
N GLY A 34 -12.85 -41.53 -20.34
CA GLY A 34 -14.00 -41.16 -21.17
C GLY A 34 -13.54 -40.55 -22.49
N LYS A 35 -13.55 -41.35 -23.56
CA LYS A 35 -13.25 -40.94 -24.94
C LYS A 35 -14.22 -39.86 -25.44
N ALA A 36 -13.69 -38.69 -25.79
CA ALA A 36 -14.39 -37.70 -26.61
C ALA A 36 -14.21 -38.04 -28.10
N ALA A 37 -15.32 -38.14 -28.83
CA ALA A 37 -15.36 -38.27 -30.29
C ALA A 37 -15.76 -36.92 -30.93
N PRO A 38 -15.38 -36.67 -32.20
CA PRO A 38 -15.28 -35.32 -32.76
C PRO A 38 -16.59 -34.89 -33.46
N ASN A 39 -16.99 -33.63 -33.25
CA ASN A 39 -18.09 -33.03 -34.01
C ASN A 39 -17.57 -32.35 -35.28
N THR A 40 -18.00 -32.88 -36.43
CA THR A 40 -17.83 -32.35 -37.80
C THR A 40 -19.00 -31.41 -38.13
N PRO A 41 -18.82 -30.37 -38.98
CA PRO A 41 -19.81 -29.30 -39.18
C PRO A 41 -20.93 -29.74 -40.13
N SER A 42 -22.18 -29.36 -39.82
CA SER A 42 -23.32 -29.55 -40.71
C SER A 42 -23.78 -28.26 -41.36
N GLN A 43 -24.08 -28.41 -42.64
CA GLN A 43 -24.28 -27.42 -43.68
C GLN A 43 -25.60 -26.65 -43.53
N GLN A 44 -25.56 -25.37 -43.93
CA GLN A 44 -26.72 -24.56 -44.26
C GLN A 44 -27.46 -25.15 -45.46
N ALA A 45 -28.75 -25.44 -45.29
CA ALA A 45 -29.69 -25.67 -46.39
C ALA A 45 -30.57 -24.42 -46.57
N GLN A 46 -30.55 -23.87 -47.77
CA GLN A 46 -31.41 -22.79 -48.24
C GLN A 46 -32.78 -23.32 -48.74
N ALA A 47 -33.74 -22.38 -48.75
CA ALA A 47 -34.95 -22.26 -49.59
C ALA A 47 -36.31 -22.60 -48.94
N PRO A 48 -37.45 -22.03 -49.40
CA PRO A 48 -37.66 -20.82 -50.22
C PRO A 48 -38.62 -19.79 -49.58
N SER A 49 -38.57 -18.55 -50.09
CA SER A 49 -39.62 -17.54 -49.91
C SER A 49 -40.95 -17.97 -50.55
N PRO A 50 -42.11 -17.54 -50.00
CA PRO A 50 -43.27 -17.24 -50.81
C PRO A 50 -43.65 -15.76 -50.76
N SER A 51 -43.97 -15.30 -51.95
CA SER A 51 -44.47 -13.99 -52.36
C SER A 51 -45.85 -13.63 -51.81
N ALA A 52 -46.03 -12.32 -51.59
CA ALA A 52 -47.19 -11.49 -51.93
C ALA A 52 -48.63 -11.99 -51.63
N GLY A 53 -49.30 -11.24 -50.74
CA GLY A 53 -50.61 -10.65 -51.03
C GLY A 53 -51.85 -11.42 -50.58
N MET A 54 -52.36 -11.11 -49.38
CA MET A 54 -53.79 -11.20 -49.05
C MET A 54 -54.19 -10.14 -48.01
N PRO A 55 -55.43 -9.61 -48.08
CA PRO A 55 -55.84 -8.40 -47.37
C PRO A 55 -56.05 -8.63 -45.87
N ALA A 56 -55.71 -7.59 -45.10
CA ALA A 56 -55.89 -7.52 -43.66
C ALA A 56 -57.33 -7.86 -43.24
N ASN A 57 -57.50 -9.02 -42.62
CA ASN A 57 -58.74 -9.40 -41.96
C ASN A 57 -58.83 -8.65 -40.64
N LYS A 58 -59.63 -7.57 -40.62
CA LYS A 58 -59.83 -6.67 -39.48
C LYS A 58 -60.23 -7.39 -38.18
N LYS A 59 -60.85 -8.58 -38.28
CA LYS A 59 -61.19 -9.43 -37.12
C LYS A 59 -59.99 -10.09 -36.44
N LEU A 60 -58.87 -10.33 -37.14
CA LEU A 60 -57.67 -10.91 -36.53
C LEU A 60 -56.85 -9.85 -35.78
N GLN A 61 -56.85 -8.61 -36.27
CA GLN A 61 -56.21 -7.49 -35.56
C GLN A 61 -56.97 -7.08 -34.30
N ASP A 62 -58.30 -7.21 -34.27
CA ASP A 62 -59.08 -6.95 -33.05
C ASP A 62 -58.94 -8.08 -32.02
N TYR A 63 -58.72 -9.33 -32.44
CA TYR A 63 -58.44 -10.45 -31.53
C TYR A 63 -57.02 -10.38 -30.93
N LEU A 64 -56.02 -9.93 -31.70
CA LEU A 64 -54.64 -9.75 -31.22
C LEU A 64 -54.49 -8.59 -30.22
N LYS A 65 -55.45 -7.66 -30.16
CA LYS A 65 -55.48 -6.59 -29.14
C LYS A 65 -55.98 -7.04 -27.78
N THR A 66 -56.60 -8.22 -27.67
CA THR A 66 -57.16 -8.74 -26.40
C THR A 66 -56.32 -9.85 -25.76
N VAL A 67 -55.24 -10.30 -26.41
CA VAL A 67 -54.34 -11.31 -25.83
C VAL A 67 -53.38 -10.62 -24.85
N PRO A 68 -53.34 -11.03 -23.57
CA PRO A 68 -52.41 -10.46 -22.58
C PRO A 68 -50.97 -10.63 -23.06
N SER A 69 -50.22 -9.54 -23.11
CA SER A 69 -48.79 -9.56 -23.42
C SER A 69 -47.97 -9.75 -22.14
N CYS A 70 -46.72 -10.21 -22.28
CA CYS A 70 -45.80 -10.26 -21.15
C CYS A 70 -45.60 -8.89 -20.48
N LYS A 71 -45.75 -7.79 -21.25
CA LYS A 71 -45.66 -6.42 -20.75
C LYS A 71 -46.75 -6.06 -19.76
N ASP A 72 -47.94 -6.63 -19.91
CA ASP A 72 -49.08 -6.37 -19.02
C ASP A 72 -48.86 -6.91 -17.60
N ILE A 73 -47.86 -7.77 -17.42
CA ILE A 73 -47.41 -8.29 -16.11
C ILE A 73 -45.95 -7.93 -15.80
N SER A 74 -45.42 -6.88 -16.42
CA SER A 74 -44.04 -6.38 -16.20
C SER A 74 -42.93 -7.42 -16.45
N LEU A 75 -43.15 -8.33 -17.40
CA LEU A 75 -42.15 -9.31 -17.84
C LEU A 75 -41.77 -9.08 -19.30
N LEU A 76 -40.61 -9.59 -19.69
CA LEU A 76 -40.06 -9.46 -21.04
C LEU A 76 -40.61 -10.53 -21.96
N ASP A 77 -40.81 -10.18 -23.22
CA ASP A 77 -41.00 -11.15 -24.29
C ASP A 77 -39.65 -11.76 -24.74
N ALA A 78 -39.68 -12.74 -25.65
CA ALA A 78 -38.47 -13.43 -26.11
C ALA A 78 -37.48 -12.50 -26.82
N GLN A 79 -37.94 -11.42 -27.46
CA GLN A 79 -37.11 -10.49 -28.20
C GLN A 79 -36.44 -9.49 -27.25
N GLU A 80 -37.18 -9.01 -26.26
CA GLU A 80 -36.65 -8.18 -25.16
C GLU A 80 -35.71 -8.96 -24.24
N CYS A 81 -35.95 -10.25 -24.08
CA CYS A 81 -35.07 -11.19 -23.38
C CYS A 81 -33.69 -11.32 -24.06
N GLN A 82 -33.64 -11.36 -25.39
CA GLN A 82 -32.37 -11.30 -26.14
C GLN A 82 -31.63 -9.99 -25.92
N ALA A 83 -32.34 -8.85 -25.85
CA ALA A 83 -31.73 -7.56 -25.55
C ALA A 83 -31.20 -7.48 -24.11
N CYS A 84 -31.85 -8.14 -23.15
CA CYS A 84 -31.35 -8.30 -21.79
C CYS A 84 -30.03 -9.09 -21.75
N ALA A 85 -29.94 -10.21 -22.48
CA ALA A 85 -28.74 -11.05 -22.52
C ALA A 85 -27.51 -10.36 -23.16
N GLN A 86 -27.70 -9.24 -23.85
CA GLN A 86 -26.60 -8.42 -24.38
C GLN A 86 -26.07 -7.37 -23.38
N LYS A 87 -26.71 -7.19 -22.21
CA LYS A 87 -26.18 -6.32 -21.14
C LYS A 87 -25.17 -7.11 -20.30
N THR A 88 -24.01 -6.51 -20.01
CA THR A 88 -22.99 -7.11 -19.14
C THR A 88 -23.59 -7.45 -17.77
N ASN A 89 -23.41 -8.70 -17.33
CA ASN A 89 -23.89 -9.27 -16.07
C ASN A 89 -25.42 -9.35 -15.91
N ALA A 90 -26.19 -9.50 -17.00
CA ALA A 90 -27.61 -9.79 -16.94
C ALA A 90 -27.95 -11.11 -17.64
N GLN A 91 -28.66 -11.99 -16.94
CA GLN A 91 -29.19 -13.23 -17.50
C GLN A 91 -30.71 -13.12 -17.63
N CYS A 92 -31.21 -13.54 -18.79
CA CYS A 92 -32.63 -13.65 -19.00
C CYS A 92 -33.13 -15.04 -18.57
N VAL A 93 -34.05 -15.10 -17.62
CA VAL A 93 -34.60 -16.36 -17.08
C VAL A 93 -36.10 -16.44 -17.35
N ALA A 94 -36.58 -17.64 -17.66
CA ALA A 94 -38.00 -17.88 -17.86
C ALA A 94 -38.75 -17.69 -16.54
N ALA A 95 -39.68 -16.73 -16.49
CA ALA A 95 -40.37 -16.34 -15.26
C ALA A 95 -41.78 -16.92 -15.16
N LYS A 96 -42.56 -16.88 -16.26
CA LYS A 96 -43.95 -17.32 -16.25
C LYS A 96 -44.46 -17.71 -17.64
N ARG A 97 -45.38 -18.67 -17.72
CA ARG A 97 -46.07 -19.04 -18.97
C ARG A 97 -47.53 -18.60 -18.89
N LEU A 98 -48.00 -17.84 -19.87
CA LEU A 98 -49.39 -17.40 -19.99
C LEU A 98 -50.28 -18.55 -20.50
N PRO A 99 -51.61 -18.51 -20.23
CA PRO A 99 -52.55 -19.57 -20.61
C PRO A 99 -52.55 -19.89 -22.12
N GLU A 100 -52.24 -18.92 -22.97
CA GLU A 100 -52.12 -19.10 -24.43
C GLU A 100 -50.79 -19.74 -24.86
N GLY A 101 -49.95 -20.18 -23.92
CA GLY A 101 -48.69 -20.87 -24.17
C GLY A 101 -47.47 -19.96 -24.33
N ILE A 102 -47.66 -18.64 -24.25
CA ILE A 102 -46.60 -17.62 -24.36
C ILE A 102 -45.70 -17.66 -23.12
N GLN A 103 -44.39 -17.81 -23.32
CA GLN A 103 -43.40 -17.78 -22.24
C GLN A 103 -42.89 -16.35 -22.05
N CYS A 104 -42.98 -15.84 -20.82
CA CYS A 104 -42.49 -14.55 -20.39
C CYS A 104 -41.23 -14.70 -19.53
N TYR A 105 -40.34 -13.73 -19.61
CA TYR A 105 -38.99 -13.80 -19.05
C TYR A 105 -38.70 -12.62 -18.11
N ALA A 106 -37.78 -12.81 -17.18
CA ALA A 106 -37.26 -11.75 -16.32
C ALA A 106 -35.77 -11.53 -16.62
N CYS A 107 -35.35 -10.27 -16.65
CA CYS A 107 -33.95 -9.89 -16.75
C CYS A 107 -33.37 -9.77 -15.35
N VAL A 108 -32.52 -10.71 -14.95
CA VAL A 108 -31.96 -10.79 -13.61
C VAL A 108 -30.47 -10.49 -13.72
N GLN A 109 -29.99 -9.49 -13.00
CA GLN A 109 -28.56 -9.26 -12.90
C GLN A 109 -27.94 -10.36 -12.04
N GLU A 110 -26.85 -10.96 -12.52
CA GLU A 110 -26.09 -11.88 -11.67
C GLU A 110 -25.60 -11.14 -10.42
N PRO A 111 -25.78 -11.70 -9.22
CA PRO A 111 -25.32 -11.07 -8.00
C PRO A 111 -23.81 -10.88 -8.07
N GLN A 112 -23.36 -9.63 -7.99
CA GLN A 112 -21.94 -9.32 -7.88
C GLN A 112 -21.32 -10.09 -6.71
N THR A 113 -20.10 -10.56 -6.90
CA THR A 113 -19.28 -11.22 -5.88
C THR A 113 -18.16 -10.28 -5.42
N CYS A 114 -17.52 -10.57 -4.29
CA CYS A 114 -16.36 -9.79 -3.86
C CYS A 114 -15.19 -9.88 -4.86
N ARG A 115 -15.09 -10.98 -5.63
CA ARG A 115 -14.07 -11.15 -6.69
C ARG A 115 -14.19 -10.13 -7.81
N ASP A 116 -15.40 -9.72 -8.16
CA ASP A 116 -15.65 -8.71 -9.19
C ASP A 116 -15.09 -7.32 -8.81
N LYS A 117 -14.78 -7.11 -7.52
CA LYS A 117 -14.10 -5.92 -6.99
C LYS A 117 -12.62 -6.15 -6.67
N GLY A 118 -12.04 -7.27 -7.11
CA GLY A 118 -10.66 -7.67 -6.80
C GLY A 118 -10.45 -7.98 -5.31
N LYS A 119 -11.50 -8.45 -4.62
CA LYS A 119 -11.51 -8.82 -3.20
C LYS A 119 -11.93 -10.27 -3.04
N ILE A 120 -11.86 -10.79 -1.82
CA ILE A 120 -12.27 -12.17 -1.51
C ILE A 120 -13.40 -12.19 -0.49
N ASP A 121 -14.20 -13.25 -0.53
CA ASP A 121 -15.24 -13.48 0.48
C ASP A 121 -14.64 -14.02 1.78
N ARG A 122 -15.36 -13.89 2.90
CA ARG A 122 -14.93 -14.43 4.21
C ARG A 122 -14.54 -15.92 4.16
N ARG A 123 -15.23 -16.70 3.32
CA ARG A 123 -14.98 -18.14 3.15
C ARG A 123 -13.66 -18.43 2.42
N GLU A 124 -13.18 -17.47 1.64
CA GLU A 124 -11.95 -17.54 0.85
C GLU A 124 -10.73 -17.00 1.63
N CYS A 125 -10.90 -16.48 2.85
CA CYS A 125 -9.80 -15.99 3.68
C CYS A 125 -8.69 -17.04 3.94
N HIS A 126 -9.00 -18.34 3.86
CA HIS A 126 -8.01 -19.40 3.98
C HIS A 126 -6.95 -19.34 2.86
N LEU A 127 -7.27 -18.76 1.70
CA LEU A 127 -6.32 -18.53 0.60
C LEU A 127 -5.24 -17.51 0.98
N CYS A 128 -5.47 -16.63 1.97
CA CYS A 128 -4.44 -15.74 2.48
C CYS A 128 -3.36 -16.49 3.27
N ALA A 129 -3.64 -17.69 3.80
CA ALA A 129 -2.68 -18.45 4.60
C ALA A 129 -1.53 -19.03 3.78
N GLU A 130 -1.68 -19.12 2.46
CA GLU A 130 -0.61 -19.53 1.53
C GLU A 130 0.41 -18.41 1.29
N ILE A 131 0.10 -17.17 1.67
CA ILE A 131 0.99 -16.01 1.56
C ILE A 131 1.66 -15.80 2.93
N PRO A 132 3.01 -15.93 3.04
CA PRO A 132 3.71 -15.72 4.30
C PRO A 132 3.39 -14.35 4.90
N ASN A 133 3.00 -14.34 6.18
CA ASN A 133 2.67 -13.15 6.96
C ASN A 133 1.49 -12.31 6.40
N ALA A 134 0.55 -12.91 5.67
CA ALA A 134 -0.67 -12.24 5.24
C ALA A 134 -1.86 -12.50 6.18
N GLU A 135 -2.59 -11.44 6.52
CA GLU A 135 -3.80 -11.50 7.33
C GLU A 135 -5.03 -11.10 6.48
N CYS A 136 -6.14 -11.80 6.68
CA CYS A 136 -7.40 -11.51 5.98
C CYS A 136 -8.20 -10.43 6.72
N VAL A 137 -8.12 -9.19 6.26
CA VAL A 137 -8.77 -8.04 6.91
C VAL A 137 -10.06 -7.62 6.18
N PRO A 138 -11.14 -7.33 6.92
CA PRO A 138 -12.38 -6.85 6.34
C PRO A 138 -12.19 -5.46 5.74
N THR A 139 -12.75 -5.24 4.55
CA THR A 139 -12.79 -3.93 3.90
C THR A 139 -14.07 -3.18 4.27
N LYS A 140 -14.10 -1.86 4.06
CA LYS A 140 -15.33 -1.06 4.19
C LYS A 140 -16.35 -1.30 3.06
N GLN A 141 -16.01 -2.12 2.07
CA GLN A 141 -16.87 -2.37 0.91
C GLN A 141 -17.73 -3.60 1.15
N THR A 142 -19.02 -3.46 0.87
CA THR A 142 -19.98 -4.55 0.87
C THR A 142 -20.48 -4.84 -0.55
N VAL A 143 -20.84 -6.10 -0.79
CA VAL A 143 -21.56 -6.54 -1.98
C VAL A 143 -22.73 -7.39 -1.50
N ASN A 144 -23.96 -6.99 -1.83
CA ASN A 144 -25.19 -7.63 -1.36
C ASN A 144 -25.24 -7.80 0.18
N ASP A 145 -24.93 -6.73 0.92
CA ASP A 145 -24.84 -6.70 2.40
C ASP A 145 -23.80 -7.67 3.02
N ARG A 146 -22.89 -8.22 2.21
CA ARG A 146 -21.76 -9.03 2.69
C ARG A 146 -20.47 -8.23 2.58
N THR A 147 -19.71 -8.20 3.67
CA THR A 147 -18.40 -7.54 3.75
C THR A 147 -17.37 -8.29 2.93
N CYS A 148 -16.63 -7.58 2.07
CA CYS A 148 -15.51 -8.14 1.31
C CYS A 148 -14.21 -8.04 2.11
N TYR A 149 -13.26 -8.94 1.86
CA TYR A 149 -12.00 -9.06 2.58
C TYR A 149 -10.79 -8.92 1.66
N ASN A 150 -9.64 -8.59 2.24
CA ASN A 150 -8.37 -8.39 1.55
C ASN A 150 -7.26 -9.17 2.28
N CYS A 151 -6.37 -9.84 1.55
CA CYS A 151 -5.13 -10.33 2.14
C CYS A 151 -4.13 -9.17 2.24
N VAL A 152 -3.68 -8.84 3.44
CA VAL A 152 -2.70 -7.77 3.67
C VAL A 152 -1.49 -8.38 4.37
N GLN A 153 -0.31 -8.26 3.75
CA GLN A 153 0.95 -8.65 4.39
C GLN A 153 1.31 -7.63 5.47
N THR A 154 1.46 -8.07 6.71
CA THR A 154 1.55 -7.21 7.89
C THR A 154 2.91 -6.52 8.08
N ASN A 155 3.93 -6.80 7.26
CA ASN A 155 5.31 -6.31 7.47
C ASN A 155 5.90 -5.49 6.30
N GLN A 156 5.12 -4.62 5.64
CA GLN A 156 5.56 -4.02 4.36
C GLN A 156 6.45 -2.77 4.47
N GLU A 157 6.45 -2.00 5.57
CA GLU A 157 7.07 -0.67 5.53
C GLU A 157 8.61 -0.68 5.55
N CYS A 158 9.24 -1.53 6.37
CA CYS A 158 10.71 -1.66 6.33
C CYS A 158 11.19 -2.36 5.06
N PHE A 159 10.44 -3.35 4.56
CA PHE A 159 10.81 -4.11 3.37
C PHE A 159 10.76 -3.25 2.09
N GLN A 160 9.84 -2.28 2.02
CA GLN A 160 9.73 -1.35 0.89
C GLN A 160 10.95 -0.44 0.73
N ILE A 161 11.73 -0.22 1.79
CA ILE A 161 13.01 0.51 1.75
C ILE A 161 14.23 -0.43 1.79
N GLY A 162 14.04 -1.74 1.57
CA GLY A 162 15.10 -2.74 1.55
C GLY A 162 15.68 -3.08 2.93
N LEU A 163 14.94 -2.81 4.01
CA LEU A 163 15.34 -3.04 5.40
C LEU A 163 14.43 -4.07 6.09
N MET A 164 14.85 -4.57 7.24
CA MET A 164 14.18 -5.64 7.99
C MET A 164 13.46 -5.10 9.22
N SER A 165 12.43 -5.79 9.70
CA SER A 165 11.81 -5.47 11.00
C SER A 165 12.65 -6.03 12.16
N ALA A 166 12.44 -5.53 13.38
CA ALA A 166 13.12 -6.04 14.57
C ALA A 166 12.97 -7.55 14.77
N LYS A 167 11.82 -8.12 14.36
CA LYS A 167 11.54 -9.56 14.46
C LYS A 167 12.29 -10.39 13.42
N ASP A 168 12.59 -9.79 12.28
CA ASP A 168 13.29 -10.46 11.18
C ASP A 168 14.81 -10.46 11.40
N CYS A 169 15.34 -9.74 12.40
CA CYS A 169 16.78 -9.71 12.74
C CYS A 169 17.37 -11.05 13.23
N GLN A 170 16.54 -12.03 13.56
CA GLN A 170 16.97 -13.27 14.20
C GLN A 170 18.06 -14.05 13.44
N PRO A 171 18.00 -14.19 12.09
CA PRO A 171 19.05 -14.87 11.32
C PRO A 171 20.42 -14.19 11.40
N CYS A 172 20.45 -12.88 11.66
CA CYS A 172 21.70 -12.13 11.72
C CYS A 172 22.44 -12.39 13.03
N PHE A 173 21.71 -12.64 14.12
CA PHE A 173 22.30 -13.05 15.40
C PHE A 173 22.83 -14.50 15.39
N GLU A 174 22.33 -15.36 14.50
CA GLU A 174 22.84 -16.74 14.35
C GLU A 174 24.26 -16.75 13.78
N HIS A 175 24.59 -15.76 12.94
CA HIS A 175 25.95 -15.50 12.48
C HIS A 175 26.66 -14.55 13.44
N LYS A 176 27.41 -15.08 14.43
CA LYS A 176 28.18 -14.31 15.46
C LYS A 176 29.07 -13.16 14.93
N ALA A 177 29.28 -13.07 13.62
CA ALA A 177 30.05 -12.03 12.95
C ALA A 177 29.20 -10.82 12.48
N ILE A 178 27.87 -10.89 12.57
CA ILE A 178 26.92 -9.92 12.01
C ILE A 178 26.04 -9.40 13.15
N ASP A 179 25.83 -8.08 13.24
CA ASP A 179 24.94 -7.45 14.21
C ASP A 179 23.74 -6.84 13.48
N CYS A 180 22.58 -6.81 14.14
CA CYS A 180 21.38 -6.18 13.57
C CYS A 180 21.26 -4.75 14.10
N VAL A 181 21.59 -3.77 13.27
CA VAL A 181 21.61 -2.37 13.67
C VAL A 181 20.41 -1.61 13.11
N PRO A 182 19.79 -0.70 13.88
CA PRO A 182 18.75 0.17 13.35
C PRO A 182 19.36 1.17 12.36
N VAL A 183 18.78 1.25 11.16
CA VAL A 183 19.28 2.10 10.07
C VAL A 183 18.32 3.23 9.71
N GLY A 184 17.03 3.11 10.05
CA GLY A 184 16.05 4.14 9.77
C GLY A 184 14.71 3.92 10.48
N LYS A 185 13.79 4.89 10.34
CA LYS A 185 12.41 4.78 10.81
C LYS A 185 11.44 4.90 9.64
N THR A 186 10.35 4.13 9.66
CA THR A 186 9.26 4.28 8.70
C THR A 186 8.51 5.59 8.94
N ARG A 187 7.59 5.96 8.03
CA ARG A 187 6.74 7.16 8.19
C ARG A 187 5.88 7.11 9.45
N ASN A 188 5.61 5.91 9.97
CA ASN A 188 4.83 5.68 11.18
C ASN A 188 5.70 5.59 12.44
N GLY A 189 7.02 5.77 12.33
CA GLY A 189 7.96 5.76 13.44
C GLY A 189 8.51 4.38 13.83
N GLU A 190 8.22 3.33 13.05
CA GLU A 190 8.79 1.99 13.30
C GLU A 190 10.27 1.93 12.92
N GLU A 191 11.11 1.36 13.79
CA GLU A 191 12.54 1.19 13.53
C GLU A 191 12.80 0.02 12.57
N CYS A 192 13.59 0.29 11.53
CA CYS A 192 14.01 -0.68 10.53
C CYS A 192 15.50 -0.99 10.69
N TYR A 193 15.87 -2.25 10.46
CA TYR A 193 17.17 -2.81 10.79
C TYR A 193 17.87 -3.37 9.54
N GLN A 194 19.20 -3.38 9.59
CA GLN A 194 20.06 -4.02 8.60
C GLN A 194 21.11 -4.87 9.30
N CYS A 195 21.50 -5.95 8.64
CA CYS A 195 22.55 -6.83 9.12
C CYS A 195 23.89 -6.33 8.61
N VAL A 196 24.77 -5.96 9.54
CA VAL A 196 26.07 -5.38 9.24
C VAL A 196 27.14 -6.22 9.92
N ASP A 197 28.20 -6.53 9.18
CA ASP A 197 29.35 -7.22 9.73
C ASP A 197 29.96 -6.38 10.87
N ASN A 198 30.22 -7.04 12.00
CA ASN A 198 30.90 -6.39 13.12
C ASN A 198 32.31 -5.96 12.66
N PRO A 199 32.66 -4.67 12.75
CA PRO A 199 33.98 -4.21 12.34
C PRO A 199 35.07 -4.72 13.28
N GLU A 200 36.31 -4.82 12.81
CA GLU A 200 37.44 -5.11 13.72
C GLU A 200 37.80 -3.89 14.57
N ILE A 201 37.77 -2.70 13.95
CA ILE A 201 37.97 -1.40 14.60
C ILE A 201 36.89 -0.41 14.15
N CYS A 202 36.47 0.51 15.04
CA CYS A 202 35.35 1.42 14.78
C CYS A 202 35.51 2.26 13.50
N SER A 203 36.75 2.64 13.18
CA SER A 203 37.09 3.43 11.99
C SER A 203 36.80 2.73 10.67
N ASP A 204 36.72 1.39 10.63
CA ASP A 204 36.49 0.62 9.39
C ASP A 204 35.13 0.98 8.74
N LEU A 205 34.17 1.40 9.56
CA LEU A 205 32.83 1.81 9.14
C LEU A 205 32.60 3.32 9.35
N GLY A 206 33.66 4.09 9.60
CA GLY A 206 33.56 5.52 9.88
C GLY A 206 32.95 5.87 11.25
N TYR A 207 32.88 4.90 12.18
CA TYR A 207 32.42 5.15 13.54
C TYR A 207 33.57 5.60 14.46
N LEU A 208 33.21 6.39 15.46
CA LEU A 208 34.12 6.93 16.47
C LEU A 208 34.32 5.96 17.62
N THR A 209 35.51 6.00 18.22
CA THR A 209 35.77 5.43 19.53
C THR A 209 35.26 6.36 20.63
N LYS A 210 35.08 5.84 21.84
CA LYS A 210 34.67 6.66 23.00
C LYS A 210 35.60 7.88 23.25
N ALA A 211 36.88 7.76 22.91
CA ALA A 211 37.84 8.86 23.07
C ALA A 211 37.65 9.97 22.03
N GLU A 212 37.11 9.64 20.86
CA GLU A 212 36.87 10.58 19.76
C GLU A 212 35.52 11.30 19.89
N CYS A 213 34.64 10.85 20.79
CA CYS A 213 33.33 11.48 21.06
C CYS A 213 33.39 12.97 21.43
N GLY A 214 34.52 13.46 21.97
CA GLY A 214 34.68 14.89 22.30
C GLY A 214 34.60 15.81 21.05
N THR A 215 34.79 15.25 19.86
CA THR A 215 34.61 15.97 18.59
C THR A 215 33.13 16.16 18.20
N CYS A 216 32.21 15.34 18.74
CA CYS A 216 30.77 15.53 18.54
C CYS A 216 30.25 16.70 19.38
N GLU A 217 30.68 16.77 20.65
CA GLU A 217 30.23 17.80 21.59
C GLU A 217 30.65 19.21 21.15
N THR A 218 31.80 19.33 20.50
CA THR A 218 32.29 20.60 19.92
C THR A 218 31.47 21.08 18.72
N ASN A 219 30.68 20.19 18.10
CA ASN A 219 29.80 20.50 16.96
C ASN A 219 28.30 20.50 17.34
N ASN A 220 27.94 20.59 18.63
CA ASN A 220 26.55 20.46 19.13
C ASN A 220 25.85 19.16 18.68
N GLN A 221 26.60 18.06 18.64
CA GLN A 221 26.09 16.72 18.33
C GLN A 221 26.28 15.79 19.53
N LEU A 222 25.33 14.88 19.75
CA LEU A 222 25.45 13.84 20.79
C LEU A 222 26.28 12.68 20.26
N CYS A 223 27.15 12.12 21.11
CA CYS A 223 27.88 10.90 20.77
C CYS A 223 27.10 9.67 21.22
N GLU A 224 26.39 9.02 20.29
CA GLU A 224 25.55 7.87 20.58
C GLU A 224 26.27 6.55 20.24
N LYS A 225 26.07 5.52 21.05
CA LYS A 225 26.68 4.21 20.84
C LYS A 225 25.86 3.43 19.80
N VAL A 226 26.48 3.01 18.71
CA VAL A 226 25.79 2.41 17.55
C VAL A 226 26.00 0.89 17.46
N ILE A 227 27.25 0.42 17.55
CA ILE A 227 27.61 -1.00 17.35
C ILE A 227 28.76 -1.41 18.29
N LYS A 228 29.09 -2.71 18.34
CA LYS A 228 30.32 -3.22 18.97
C LYS A 228 31.25 -3.84 17.92
N THR A 229 32.56 -3.71 18.09
CA THR A 229 33.51 -4.46 17.28
C THR A 229 33.45 -5.96 17.57
N LYS A 230 34.06 -6.81 16.72
CA LYS A 230 34.22 -8.26 17.00
C LYS A 230 34.87 -8.57 18.35
N LYS A 231 35.65 -7.62 18.89
CA LYS A 231 36.30 -7.70 20.22
C LYS A 231 35.44 -7.12 21.35
N GLY A 232 34.18 -6.79 21.09
CA GLY A 232 33.21 -6.26 22.06
C GLY A 232 33.39 -4.78 22.42
N LYS A 233 34.24 -4.02 21.70
CA LYS A 233 34.44 -2.59 21.99
C LYS A 233 33.30 -1.76 21.39
N PRO A 234 32.65 -0.87 22.16
CA PRO A 234 31.58 -0.03 21.63
C PRO A 234 32.12 1.04 20.67
N CYS A 235 31.44 1.20 19.54
CA CYS A 235 31.65 2.26 18.56
C CYS A 235 30.49 3.27 18.63
N TYR A 236 30.79 4.51 18.28
CA TYR A 236 29.92 5.65 18.48
C TYR A 236 29.77 6.48 17.20
N GLN A 237 28.73 7.29 17.10
CA GLN A 237 28.52 8.21 15.99
C GLN A 237 28.03 9.55 16.54
N CYS A 238 28.43 10.65 15.90
CA CYS A 238 27.84 11.95 16.18
C CYS A 238 26.45 12.01 15.54
N VAL A 239 25.42 12.17 16.38
CA VAL A 239 24.05 12.41 15.94
C VAL A 239 23.64 13.83 16.30
N PRO A 240 22.84 14.52 15.47
CA PRO A 240 22.32 15.84 15.81
C PRO A 240 21.61 15.79 17.17
N GLN A 241 21.85 16.79 18.02
CA GLN A 241 21.14 16.88 19.29
C GLN A 241 19.62 17.00 19.01
N PRO A 242 18.75 16.34 19.81
CA PRO A 242 17.31 16.47 19.72
C PRO A 242 16.91 17.95 19.74
N GLN A 243 16.32 18.42 18.65
CA GLN A 243 15.83 19.78 18.58
C GLN A 243 14.46 19.80 19.24
N THR A 244 14.27 20.62 20.27
CA THR A 244 12.95 20.79 20.89
C THR A 244 12.15 21.85 20.13
N CYS A 245 10.83 21.87 20.30
CA CYS A 245 10.01 22.96 19.74
C CYS A 245 10.46 24.34 20.21
N LYS A 246 10.99 24.43 21.44
CA LYS A 246 11.54 25.67 21.99
C LYS A 246 12.78 26.16 21.23
N ASP A 247 13.62 25.24 20.75
CA ASP A 247 14.80 25.57 19.95
C ASP A 247 14.43 26.08 18.55
N LEU A 248 13.21 25.76 18.07
CA LEU A 248 12.61 26.30 16.85
C LEU A 248 11.82 27.60 17.09
N GLY A 249 11.75 28.09 18.34
CA GLY A 249 10.90 29.24 18.70
C GLY A 249 9.40 28.94 18.70
N GLN A 250 9.03 27.66 18.77
CA GLN A 250 7.66 27.16 18.71
C GLN A 250 7.24 26.47 20.02
N LEU A 251 5.97 26.12 20.13
CA LEU A 251 5.35 25.51 21.31
C LEU A 251 5.18 24.01 21.13
N SER A 252 5.27 23.25 22.23
CA SER A 252 4.84 21.85 22.28
C SER A 252 3.31 21.73 22.30
N VAL A 253 2.76 20.53 22.02
CA VAL A 253 1.30 20.27 22.12
C VAL A 253 0.72 20.71 23.47
N LYS A 254 1.46 20.50 24.58
CA LYS A 254 0.97 20.81 25.92
C LYS A 254 0.92 22.32 26.18
N GLU A 255 1.87 23.07 25.63
CA GLU A 255 1.90 24.54 25.72
C GLU A 255 0.89 25.18 24.76
N CYS A 256 0.72 24.60 23.58
CA CYS A 256 -0.32 24.93 22.61
C CYS A 256 -1.74 24.86 23.20
N LEU A 257 -2.06 23.81 23.97
CA LEU A 257 -3.33 23.68 24.69
C LEU A 257 -3.56 24.78 25.75
N THR A 258 -2.51 25.44 26.22
CA THR A 258 -2.68 26.63 27.08
C THR A 258 -3.06 27.88 26.30
N CYS A 259 -2.77 27.90 25.00
CA CYS A 259 -3.11 29.01 24.12
C CYS A 259 -4.60 29.03 23.73
N GLU A 260 -5.24 27.86 23.59
CA GLU A 260 -6.69 27.74 23.37
C GLU A 260 -7.54 28.33 24.52
N LYS A 261 -6.94 28.62 25.68
CA LYS A 261 -7.62 29.32 26.77
C LYS A 261 -7.82 30.81 26.49
N ASN A 262 -7.13 31.37 25.50
CA ASN A 262 -7.33 32.74 25.05
C ASN A 262 -8.24 32.72 23.81
N PRO A 263 -9.49 33.25 23.87
CA PRO A 263 -10.45 33.18 22.77
C PRO A 263 -10.02 33.94 21.51
N ASN A 264 -8.92 34.71 21.56
CA ASN A 264 -8.38 35.47 20.43
C ASN A 264 -7.16 34.80 19.79
N LYS A 265 -6.77 33.60 20.22
CA LYS A 265 -5.61 32.90 19.69
C LYS A 265 -5.95 31.46 19.30
N GLU A 266 -5.42 31.02 18.18
CA GLU A 266 -5.52 29.65 17.72
C GLU A 266 -4.14 29.04 17.60
N CYS A 267 -4.08 27.74 17.86
CA CYS A 267 -2.85 27.00 17.82
C CYS A 267 -2.74 26.24 16.50
N LEU A 268 -1.82 26.68 15.65
CA LEU A 268 -1.62 26.12 14.32
C LEU A 268 -0.37 25.24 14.30
N MET A 269 -0.39 24.19 13.46
CA MET A 269 0.75 23.31 13.29
C MET A 269 1.92 24.07 12.64
N GLY A 270 3.03 24.13 13.35
CA GLY A 270 4.28 24.72 12.89
C GLY A 270 5.22 23.67 12.28
N GLN A 271 6.52 23.96 12.32
CA GLN A 271 7.55 23.06 11.80
C GLN A 271 7.67 21.79 12.65
N LYS A 272 8.23 20.73 12.07
CA LYS A 272 8.59 19.52 12.82
C LYS A 272 10.02 19.61 13.31
N THR A 273 10.30 19.05 14.48
CA THR A 273 11.67 18.88 14.95
C THR A 273 12.44 17.91 14.07
N ASN A 274 13.77 17.87 14.20
CA ASN A 274 14.61 16.84 13.58
C ASN A 274 14.30 15.41 14.07
N GLN A 275 13.47 15.26 15.12
CA GLN A 275 12.92 13.99 15.60
C GLN A 275 11.49 13.73 15.14
N ASN A 276 10.99 14.52 14.18
CA ASN A 276 9.64 14.43 13.62
C ASN A 276 8.52 14.73 14.65
N GLU A 277 8.84 15.36 15.78
CA GLU A 277 7.83 15.86 16.73
C GLU A 277 7.16 17.10 16.13
N GLN A 278 5.83 17.12 16.17
CA GLN A 278 5.04 18.24 15.66
C GLN A 278 5.12 19.41 16.64
N CYS A 279 5.60 20.57 16.18
CA CYS A 279 5.56 21.81 16.94
C CYS A 279 4.38 22.68 16.48
N TYR A 280 4.06 23.67 17.30
CA TYR A 280 2.88 24.50 17.11
C TYR A 280 3.21 25.97 17.34
N GLU A 281 2.54 26.84 16.60
CA GLU A 281 2.61 28.27 16.79
C GLU A 281 1.26 28.77 17.29
N CYS A 282 1.30 29.66 18.27
CA CYS A 282 0.10 30.31 18.75
C CYS A 282 -0.05 31.67 18.06
N LEU A 283 -0.99 31.72 17.12
CA LEU A 283 -1.25 32.89 16.30
C LEU A 283 -2.55 33.56 16.76
N ASP A 284 -2.62 34.87 16.62
CA ASP A 284 -3.87 35.58 16.87
C ASP A 284 -4.86 35.20 15.78
N ILE A 285 -6.08 34.78 16.17
CA ILE A 285 -7.13 34.42 15.22
C ILE A 285 -7.39 35.67 14.36
N PRO A 286 -7.27 35.60 13.03
CA PRO A 286 -7.54 36.73 12.17
C PRO A 286 -8.98 37.17 12.39
N LYS A 287 -9.15 38.41 12.89
CA LYS A 287 -10.47 38.99 13.14
C LYS A 287 -11.27 38.96 11.84
N SER A 288 -12.40 38.28 11.85
CA SER A 288 -13.31 38.26 10.72
C SER A 288 -13.91 39.66 10.52
N CYS A 289 -14.44 39.97 9.34
CA CYS A 289 -15.15 41.24 9.12
C CYS A 289 -16.22 41.50 10.19
N LYS A 290 -16.86 40.42 10.68
CA LYS A 290 -17.89 40.46 11.72
C LYS A 290 -17.34 40.91 13.09
N ASP A 291 -16.11 40.51 13.42
CA ASP A 291 -15.43 40.91 14.67
C ASP A 291 -14.97 42.37 14.63
N LEU A 292 -14.85 42.95 13.44
CA LEU A 292 -14.61 44.37 13.19
C LEU A 292 -15.92 45.18 13.06
N GLY A 293 -17.09 44.55 13.24
CA GLY A 293 -18.39 45.20 13.05
C GLY A 293 -18.73 45.53 11.58
N MET A 294 -18.06 44.87 10.63
CA MET A 294 -18.22 45.04 9.19
C MET A 294 -18.85 43.79 8.54
N LEU A 295 -19.30 43.94 7.30
CA LEU A 295 -19.91 42.85 6.53
C LEU A 295 -18.84 42.14 5.67
N ASP A 296 -18.98 40.84 5.55
CA ASP A 296 -18.29 40.06 4.52
C ASP A 296 -19.03 40.16 3.18
N PHE A 297 -18.52 39.49 2.14
CA PHE A 297 -19.14 39.55 0.81
C PHE A 297 -20.58 39.04 0.78
N ALA A 298 -20.91 38.03 1.59
CA ALA A 298 -22.27 37.51 1.69
C ALA A 298 -23.21 38.52 2.37
N GLY A 299 -22.79 39.11 3.49
CA GLY A 299 -23.52 40.18 4.16
C GLY A 299 -23.66 41.43 3.29
N CYS A 300 -22.67 41.72 2.45
CA CYS A 300 -22.72 42.80 1.46
C CYS A 300 -23.77 42.55 0.37
N GLN A 301 -23.89 41.32 -0.14
CA GLN A 301 -24.96 40.97 -1.07
C GLN A 301 -26.35 41.06 -0.43
N GLU A 302 -26.47 40.70 0.84
CA GLU A 302 -27.73 40.80 1.57
C GLU A 302 -28.11 42.26 1.87
N CYS A 303 -27.12 43.10 2.20
CA CYS A 303 -27.26 44.55 2.28
C CYS A 303 -27.78 45.15 0.96
N GLY A 304 -27.17 44.80 -0.18
CA GLY A 304 -27.58 45.32 -1.48
C GLY A 304 -28.96 44.85 -1.95
N ARG A 305 -29.57 43.88 -1.27
CA ARG A 305 -30.97 43.46 -1.49
C ARG A 305 -31.96 44.27 -0.66
N GLN A 306 -31.50 45.03 0.33
CA GLN A 306 -32.36 45.93 1.10
C GLN A 306 -32.60 47.23 0.29
N PRO A 307 -33.85 47.70 0.20
CA PRO A 307 -34.14 48.97 -0.48
C PRO A 307 -33.39 50.12 0.22
N ASP A 308 -32.82 51.02 -0.57
CA ASP A 308 -32.07 52.22 -0.16
C ASP A 308 -30.69 52.01 0.50
N MET A 309 -30.13 50.79 0.45
CA MET A 309 -28.79 50.50 0.97
C MET A 309 -27.83 50.11 -0.17
N GLU A 310 -26.64 50.71 -0.18
CA GLU A 310 -25.53 50.34 -1.06
C GLU A 310 -24.33 49.88 -0.25
N CYS A 311 -23.70 48.82 -0.75
CA CYS A 311 -22.58 48.19 -0.08
C CYS A 311 -21.27 48.76 -0.61
N HIS A 312 -20.48 49.39 0.26
CA HIS A 312 -19.20 49.98 -0.08
C HIS A 312 -18.05 49.17 0.53
N LYS A 313 -16.97 49.00 -0.23
CA LYS A 313 -15.74 48.38 0.28
C LYS A 313 -15.10 49.32 1.30
N ALA A 314 -14.95 48.86 2.54
CA ALA A 314 -14.51 49.67 3.67
C ALA A 314 -13.01 49.49 3.93
N GLU A 315 -12.59 48.25 4.15
CA GLU A 315 -11.21 47.91 4.52
C GLU A 315 -10.84 46.53 3.98
N VAL A 316 -9.57 46.17 4.08
CA VAL A 316 -9.09 44.83 3.70
C VAL A 316 -8.44 44.24 4.95
N THR A 317 -8.85 43.04 5.35
CA THR A 317 -8.19 42.35 6.47
C THR A 317 -6.71 42.13 6.14
N ASN A 318 -5.89 41.84 7.15
CA ASN A 318 -4.45 41.58 6.96
C ASN A 318 -4.15 40.42 5.98
N GLU A 319 -5.16 39.60 5.65
CA GLU A 319 -5.07 38.49 4.69
C GLU A 319 -5.58 38.85 3.27
N GLY A 320 -5.85 40.13 2.99
CA GLY A 320 -6.28 40.55 1.66
C GLY A 320 -7.79 40.38 1.39
N VAL A 321 -8.58 39.98 2.40
CA VAL A 321 -10.04 39.81 2.24
C VAL A 321 -10.74 41.17 2.40
N PRO A 322 -11.47 41.65 1.38
CA PRO A 322 -12.17 42.93 1.48
C PRO A 322 -13.38 42.80 2.41
N CYS A 323 -13.44 43.67 3.42
CA CYS A 323 -14.61 43.90 4.26
C CYS A 323 -15.40 45.10 3.74
N PHE A 324 -16.71 45.07 3.97
CA PHE A 324 -17.66 46.03 3.41
C PHE A 324 -18.51 46.67 4.51
N THR A 325 -18.97 47.90 4.26
CA THR A 325 -19.97 48.58 5.08
C THR A 325 -21.22 48.85 4.25
N CYS A 326 -22.36 48.64 4.89
CA CYS A 326 -23.67 48.88 4.31
C CYS A 326 -24.07 50.32 4.63
N LEU A 327 -24.11 51.19 3.62
CA LEU A 327 -24.45 52.61 3.79
C LEU A 327 -25.72 52.94 3.00
N PRO A 328 -26.52 53.92 3.44
CA PRO A 328 -27.65 54.38 2.64
C PRO A 328 -27.17 55.00 1.33
N ARG A 329 -27.86 54.70 0.23
CA ARG A 329 -27.60 55.28 -1.10
C ARG A 329 -27.83 56.81 -1.08
N LEU A 330 -26.90 57.58 -1.66
CA LEU A 330 -27.00 59.06 -1.69
C LEU A 330 -28.21 59.50 -2.51
N GLN A 331 -29.06 60.36 -1.93
CA GLN A 331 -30.42 60.61 -2.41
C GLN A 331 -30.51 61.93 -3.19
N GLY A 332 -30.82 61.88 -4.49
CA GLY A 332 -31.08 63.08 -5.30
C GLY A 332 -32.43 63.73 -4.97
N CYS A 333 -32.62 65.04 -5.23
CA CYS A 333 -33.92 65.70 -4.98
C CYS A 333 -35.07 65.01 -5.74
N SER A 334 -34.82 64.56 -6.97
CA SER A 334 -35.79 63.79 -7.76
C SER A 334 -36.12 62.42 -7.18
N GLU A 335 -35.20 61.81 -6.42
CA GLU A 335 -35.38 60.49 -5.79
C GLU A 335 -36.24 60.56 -4.52
N ILE A 336 -36.33 61.73 -3.87
CA ILE A 336 -37.34 62.02 -2.84
C ILE A 336 -38.63 62.61 -3.43
N GLY A 337 -38.81 62.55 -4.75
CA GLY A 337 -39.99 63.07 -5.44
C GLY A 337 -40.11 64.60 -5.42
N LEU A 338 -39.00 65.30 -5.18
CA LEU A 338 -38.92 66.74 -5.12
C LEU A 338 -38.17 67.31 -6.32
N LEU A 339 -38.41 68.59 -6.58
CA LEU A 339 -37.80 69.33 -7.68
C LEU A 339 -36.48 69.92 -7.21
N GLU A 340 -35.48 69.88 -8.09
CA GLU A 340 -34.32 70.75 -7.97
C GLU A 340 -34.72 72.19 -8.35
N LEU A 341 -33.98 73.19 -7.87
CA LEU A 341 -34.32 74.61 -8.08
C LEU A 341 -34.54 74.97 -9.56
N ALA A 342 -33.79 74.33 -10.47
CA ALA A 342 -33.91 74.54 -11.91
C ALA A 342 -35.26 74.05 -12.50
N ALA A 343 -35.99 73.19 -11.79
CA ALA A 343 -37.25 72.60 -12.24
C ALA A 343 -38.51 73.28 -11.65
N CYS A 344 -38.37 74.25 -10.73
CA CYS A 344 -39.51 74.95 -10.12
C CYS A 344 -40.36 75.77 -11.12
N SER A 345 -39.80 76.17 -12.27
CA SER A 345 -40.53 76.93 -13.29
C SER A 345 -41.72 76.17 -13.88
N SER A 346 -41.76 74.84 -13.73
CA SER A 346 -42.89 74.00 -14.15
C SER A 346 -44.11 74.08 -13.22
N CYS A 347 -43.96 74.56 -11.98
CA CYS A 347 -45.08 74.68 -11.03
C CYS A 347 -46.01 75.87 -11.33
N ASP A 348 -45.50 76.88 -12.05
CA ASP A 348 -46.24 78.11 -12.36
C ASP A 348 -47.24 77.94 -13.51
N GLU A 349 -47.26 76.77 -14.15
CA GLU A 349 -48.19 76.44 -15.24
C GLU A 349 -49.59 76.01 -14.72
N ASN A 350 -49.77 75.75 -13.41
CA ASN A 350 -51.05 75.34 -12.82
C ASN A 350 -51.50 76.29 -11.68
N PRO A 351 -52.62 77.03 -11.81
CA PRO A 351 -53.05 78.07 -10.88
C PRO A 351 -53.47 77.57 -9.48
N GLU A 352 -53.57 76.24 -9.29
CA GLU A 352 -53.87 75.61 -8.01
C GLU A 352 -52.61 75.26 -7.19
N THR A 353 -51.40 75.48 -7.73
CA THR A 353 -50.13 75.10 -7.11
C THR A 353 -49.13 76.25 -6.99
N GLU A 354 -48.28 76.22 -5.96
CA GLU A 354 -47.13 77.14 -5.79
C GLU A 354 -45.84 76.35 -5.50
N CYS A 355 -44.68 76.78 -6.03
CA CYS A 355 -43.39 76.14 -5.72
C CYS A 355 -42.88 76.63 -4.37
N VAL A 356 -42.80 75.73 -3.38
CA VAL A 356 -42.34 76.06 -2.03
C VAL A 356 -41.09 75.27 -1.67
N LEU A 357 -40.25 75.88 -0.82
CA LEU A 357 -39.16 75.20 -0.15
C LEU A 357 -39.75 74.05 0.67
N ASP A 358 -39.29 72.82 0.45
CA ASP A 358 -39.79 71.67 1.19
C ASP A 358 -38.70 71.10 2.08
N ALA A 359 -37.86 70.22 1.54
CA ALA A 359 -36.89 69.49 2.31
C ALA A 359 -35.46 69.66 1.78
N ARG A 360 -34.50 69.30 2.61
CA ARG A 360 -33.13 69.05 2.16
C ARG A 360 -32.93 67.55 1.99
N THR A 361 -32.12 67.13 1.01
CA THR A 361 -31.60 65.76 0.97
C THR A 361 -30.81 65.49 2.26
N ARG A 362 -30.57 64.22 2.58
CA ARG A 362 -29.88 63.85 3.83
C ARG A 362 -28.46 64.44 3.92
N GLU A 363 -27.88 64.85 2.80
CA GLU A 363 -26.57 65.52 2.73
C GLU A 363 -26.66 67.06 2.71
N GLY A 364 -27.85 67.63 2.91
CA GLY A 364 -28.04 69.08 3.10
C GLY A 364 -28.35 69.89 1.83
N ARG A 365 -28.61 69.27 0.67
CA ARG A 365 -29.02 69.99 -0.55
C ARG A 365 -30.50 70.36 -0.50
N GLN A 366 -30.84 71.63 -0.76
CA GLN A 366 -32.22 72.12 -0.70
C GLN A 366 -33.04 71.73 -1.94
N CYS A 367 -34.19 71.11 -1.72
CA CYS A 367 -35.17 70.70 -2.72
C CYS A 367 -36.50 71.45 -2.55
N PHE A 368 -37.33 71.43 -3.59
CA PHE A 368 -38.55 72.22 -3.74
C PHE A 368 -39.72 71.35 -4.18
N ARG A 369 -40.97 71.78 -3.97
CA ARG A 369 -42.15 71.06 -4.48
C ARG A 369 -43.24 72.01 -4.93
N CYS A 370 -44.06 71.60 -5.91
CA CYS A 370 -45.33 72.27 -6.19
C CYS A 370 -46.37 71.80 -5.15
N GLN A 371 -46.92 72.71 -4.35
CA GLN A 371 -47.96 72.37 -3.37
C GLN A 371 -49.31 72.97 -3.74
N LYS A 372 -50.39 72.18 -3.61
CA LYS A 372 -51.78 72.61 -3.81
C LYS A 372 -52.36 73.31 -2.58
N LYS A 373 -53.27 74.27 -2.80
CA LYS A 373 -54.04 74.95 -1.74
C LYS A 373 -54.89 73.96 -0.89
N PRO A 374 -55.16 74.24 0.40
CA PRO A 374 -55.76 73.31 1.38
C PRO A 374 -57.19 72.81 1.09
N GLN A 375 -57.54 71.61 1.59
CA GLN A 375 -58.73 70.80 1.24
C GLN A 375 -59.41 70.21 2.51
N GLY A 376 -60.76 70.17 2.60
CA GLY A 376 -61.52 69.78 3.82
C GLY A 376 -62.04 68.32 3.87
N CYS A 377 -62.37 67.78 5.06
CA CYS A 377 -62.82 66.38 5.26
C CYS A 377 -64.05 65.93 4.43
N PRO A 378 -65.10 66.76 4.23
CA PRO A 378 -66.27 66.35 3.44
C PRO A 378 -65.94 66.10 1.96
N GLU A 379 -64.90 66.77 1.45
CA GLU A 379 -64.42 66.62 0.07
C GLU A 379 -63.68 65.29 -0.15
N LEU A 380 -63.29 64.61 0.95
CA LEU A 380 -62.68 63.28 0.95
C LEU A 380 -63.70 62.16 1.24
N GLY A 381 -64.99 62.48 1.40
CA GLY A 381 -66.03 61.50 1.71
C GLY A 381 -65.96 60.90 3.13
N PHE A 382 -65.22 61.54 4.05
CA PHE A 382 -65.06 61.11 5.44
C PHE A 382 -65.79 62.05 6.41
N LEU A 383 -66.04 61.55 7.62
CA LEU A 383 -66.71 62.29 8.67
C LEU A 383 -65.72 63.23 9.37
N SER A 384 -66.16 64.44 9.73
CA SER A 384 -65.41 65.25 10.70
C SER A 384 -65.59 64.70 12.12
N LYS A 385 -64.72 65.07 13.05
CA LYS A 385 -64.75 64.58 14.44
C LYS A 385 -66.12 64.74 15.11
N ASP A 386 -66.81 65.83 14.82
CA ASP A 386 -68.12 66.14 15.42
C ASP A 386 -69.26 65.26 14.85
N GLN A 387 -69.03 64.61 13.71
CA GLN A 387 -69.98 63.70 13.07
C GLN A 387 -69.84 62.25 13.57
N CYS A 388 -68.79 61.91 14.33
CA CYS A 388 -68.55 60.55 14.86
C CYS A 388 -69.63 60.03 15.82
N ALA A 389 -70.40 60.91 16.47
CA ALA A 389 -71.45 60.49 17.41
C ALA A 389 -72.51 59.60 16.75
N SER A 390 -72.69 59.72 15.43
CA SER A 390 -73.61 58.90 14.65
C SER A 390 -73.20 57.42 14.60
N CYS A 391 -71.90 57.08 14.67
CA CYS A 391 -71.42 55.69 14.65
C CYS A 391 -71.82 54.89 15.89
N ALA A 392 -72.09 55.54 17.03
CA ALA A 392 -72.43 54.89 18.30
C ALA A 392 -73.86 54.30 18.34
N SER A 393 -74.64 54.51 17.27
CA SER A 393 -75.98 53.94 17.13
C SER A 393 -75.98 52.46 16.74
N ASP A 394 -74.86 51.93 16.23
CA ASP A 394 -74.66 50.50 15.95
C ASP A 394 -73.62 49.92 16.93
N PRO A 395 -74.00 49.04 17.89
CA PRO A 395 -73.09 48.51 18.90
C PRO A 395 -71.97 47.63 18.34
N GLN A 396 -72.01 47.26 17.06
CA GLN A 396 -70.93 46.54 16.37
C GLN A 396 -69.93 47.45 15.66
N LYS A 397 -70.16 48.76 15.63
CA LYS A 397 -69.30 49.74 14.95
C LYS A 397 -68.66 50.71 15.93
N GLN A 398 -67.46 51.16 15.59
CA GLN A 398 -66.72 52.18 16.31
C GLN A 398 -66.23 53.26 15.32
N CYS A 399 -66.25 54.52 15.75
CA CYS A 399 -65.67 55.59 14.94
C CYS A 399 -64.15 55.49 15.02
N VAL A 400 -63.52 55.13 13.91
CA VAL A 400 -62.06 55.08 13.81
C VAL A 400 -61.60 56.20 12.90
N GLN A 401 -60.42 56.74 13.20
CA GLN A 401 -59.78 57.69 12.31
C GLN A 401 -59.47 56.99 10.99
N ALA A 402 -60.05 57.50 9.92
CA ALA A 402 -59.97 56.90 8.59
C ALA A 402 -58.82 57.51 7.79
N ASP A 403 -58.70 58.84 7.85
CA ASP A 403 -57.73 59.60 7.07
C ASP A 403 -57.46 60.97 7.72
N LYS A 404 -56.71 61.83 7.05
CA LYS A 404 -56.54 63.24 7.42
C LYS A 404 -56.79 64.12 6.20
N THR A 405 -57.25 65.35 6.43
CA THR A 405 -57.18 66.39 5.41
C THR A 405 -55.72 66.66 5.02
N ARG A 406 -55.49 67.38 3.92
CA ARG A 406 -54.12 67.77 3.53
C ARG A 406 -53.41 68.61 4.61
N ASP A 407 -54.17 69.26 5.47
CA ASP A 407 -53.65 70.07 6.59
C ASP A 407 -53.53 69.27 7.90
N GLY A 408 -53.75 67.95 7.85
CA GLY A 408 -53.53 67.05 8.98
C GLY A 408 -54.71 66.93 9.95
N GLU A 409 -55.86 67.52 9.65
CA GLU A 409 -57.05 67.32 10.48
C GLU A 409 -57.59 65.90 10.32
N PRO A 410 -57.79 65.15 11.41
CA PRO A 410 -58.25 63.78 11.33
C PRO A 410 -59.70 63.72 10.82
N CYS A 411 -59.90 62.96 9.75
CA CYS A 411 -61.21 62.55 9.27
C CYS A 411 -61.49 61.11 9.70
N PHE A 412 -62.75 60.78 9.94
CA PHE A 412 -63.18 59.56 10.61
C PHE A 412 -64.17 58.76 9.76
N ARG A 413 -64.26 57.44 10.01
CA ARG A 413 -65.30 56.56 9.46
C ARG A 413 -65.77 55.57 10.52
N CYS A 414 -66.97 55.02 10.36
CA CYS A 414 -67.44 53.93 11.22
C CYS A 414 -66.91 52.58 10.68
N ASP A 415 -66.08 51.87 11.46
CA ASP A 415 -65.63 50.50 11.15
C ASP A 415 -66.14 49.50 12.18
N GLU A 416 -66.15 48.21 11.83
CA GLU A 416 -66.54 47.12 12.73
C GLU A 416 -65.56 46.95 13.91
N LYS A 417 -66.09 46.65 15.09
CA LYS A 417 -65.30 46.39 16.30
C LYS A 417 -64.56 45.03 16.17
N PRO A 418 -63.23 44.95 16.45
CA PRO A 418 -62.48 43.70 16.35
C PRO A 418 -63.02 42.59 17.26
N GLN A 419 -63.05 41.34 16.78
CA GLN A 419 -63.52 40.18 17.55
C GLN A 419 -62.36 39.65 18.44
N PRO A 420 -62.49 39.64 19.78
CA PRO A 420 -61.50 39.03 20.68
C PRO A 420 -61.53 37.49 20.62
N CYS A 421 -60.43 36.83 20.96
CA CYS A 421 -60.33 35.36 21.01
C CYS A 421 -61.35 34.72 21.97
N ARG A 422 -61.73 35.44 23.02
CA ARG A 422 -62.74 35.01 24.00
C ARG A 422 -64.12 34.77 23.38
N ASP A 423 -64.46 35.48 22.32
CA ASP A 423 -65.73 35.28 21.58
C ASP A 423 -65.72 33.97 20.77
N LEU A 424 -64.55 33.38 20.54
CA LEU A 424 -64.39 32.04 19.97
C LEU A 424 -64.24 30.96 21.04
N GLY A 425 -64.34 31.30 22.34
CA GLY A 425 -64.07 30.38 23.45
C GLY A 425 -62.60 29.96 23.54
N LEU A 426 -61.69 30.74 22.95
CA LEU A 426 -60.25 30.50 22.91
C LEU A 426 -59.51 31.57 23.70
N ILE A 427 -58.25 31.29 24.03
CA ILE A 427 -57.41 32.20 24.79
C ILE A 427 -56.42 32.95 23.88
N ASP A 428 -55.99 34.13 24.31
CA ASP A 428 -54.94 34.86 23.62
C ASP A 428 -53.53 34.37 24.03
N TRP A 429 -52.49 34.95 23.44
CA TRP A 429 -51.11 34.54 23.73
C TRP A 429 -50.69 34.82 25.18
N ASN A 430 -51.21 35.87 25.81
CA ASN A 430 -50.84 36.19 27.19
C ASN A 430 -51.49 35.19 28.16
N GLU A 431 -52.76 34.85 27.95
CA GLU A 431 -53.46 33.78 28.70
C GLU A 431 -52.85 32.39 28.42
N CYS A 432 -52.33 32.18 27.21
CA CYS A 432 -51.62 30.95 26.82
C CYS A 432 -50.33 30.71 27.63
N GLN A 433 -49.64 31.76 28.09
CA GLN A 433 -48.49 31.60 28.97
C GLN A 433 -48.86 31.03 30.34
N GLU A 434 -50.03 31.35 30.87
CA GLU A 434 -50.52 30.79 32.14
C GLU A 434 -50.74 29.28 32.04
N CYS A 435 -51.11 28.77 30.86
CA CYS A 435 -51.24 27.33 30.61
C CYS A 435 -49.93 26.56 30.54
N THR A 436 -48.79 27.24 30.43
CA THR A 436 -47.48 26.59 30.53
C THR A 436 -46.96 26.50 31.96
N ALA A 437 -47.68 27.10 32.93
CA ALA A 437 -47.33 27.02 34.34
C ALA A 437 -47.67 25.65 34.97
N ASP A 438 -48.68 24.95 34.46
CA ASP A 438 -48.90 23.53 34.80
C ASP A 438 -48.02 22.66 33.89
N PRO A 439 -47.05 21.90 34.43
CA PRO A 439 -46.16 21.06 33.64
C PRO A 439 -46.90 20.00 32.81
N LYS A 440 -48.15 19.66 33.17
CA LYS A 440 -49.00 18.70 32.47
C LYS A 440 -49.74 19.28 31.28
N THR A 441 -49.68 20.58 31.02
CA THR A 441 -50.37 21.22 29.88
C THR A 441 -49.39 21.93 28.95
N GLU A 442 -49.74 21.97 27.68
CA GLU A 442 -49.08 22.71 26.62
C GLU A 442 -50.09 23.59 25.89
N CYS A 443 -49.64 24.77 25.46
CA CYS A 443 -50.48 25.68 24.71
C CYS A 443 -50.32 25.43 23.21
N VAL A 444 -51.41 25.09 22.53
CA VAL A 444 -51.42 24.78 21.10
C VAL A 444 -52.23 25.80 20.31
N PRO A 445 -51.78 26.21 19.11
CA PRO A 445 -52.57 27.05 18.21
C PRO A 445 -53.93 26.40 17.90
N ALA A 446 -54.99 27.21 17.95
CA ALA A 446 -56.34 26.81 17.58
C ALA A 446 -56.79 27.63 16.36
N ASP A 447 -57.94 28.30 16.42
CA ASP A 447 -58.49 29.07 15.31
C ASP A 447 -57.98 30.52 15.27
N LYS A 448 -58.28 31.22 14.18
CA LYS A 448 -58.01 32.65 14.00
C LYS A 448 -59.30 33.46 14.12
N THR A 449 -59.22 34.68 14.65
CA THR A 449 -60.34 35.64 14.64
C THR A 449 -60.69 36.04 13.21
N LYS A 450 -61.86 36.67 12.98
CA LYS A 450 -62.24 37.21 11.66
C LYS A 450 -61.22 38.20 11.07
N GLN A 451 -60.38 38.80 11.91
CA GLN A 451 -59.29 39.70 11.53
C GLN A 451 -57.94 38.98 11.38
N GLY A 452 -57.91 37.65 11.43
CA GLY A 452 -56.71 36.83 11.21
C GLY A 452 -55.78 36.69 12.43
N LYS A 453 -56.15 37.17 13.63
CA LYS A 453 -55.34 36.96 14.84
C LYS A 453 -55.42 35.51 15.31
N GLN A 454 -54.28 34.88 15.56
CA GLN A 454 -54.19 33.51 16.06
C GLN A 454 -54.64 33.44 17.53
N CYS A 455 -55.58 32.55 17.82
CA CYS A 455 -55.99 32.18 19.17
C CYS A 455 -55.44 30.79 19.52
N PHE A 456 -55.42 30.48 20.82
CA PHE A 456 -54.78 29.28 21.36
C PHE A 456 -55.75 28.51 22.28
N ARG A 457 -55.38 27.27 22.60
CA ARG A 457 -56.04 26.46 23.63
C ARG A 457 -55.01 25.64 24.40
N CYS A 458 -55.35 25.28 25.63
CA CYS A 458 -54.50 24.47 26.49
C CYS A 458 -54.87 23.00 26.32
N LYS A 459 -53.86 22.17 26.10
CA LYS A 459 -53.99 20.74 25.87
C LYS A 459 -53.06 20.02 26.84
N GLU A 460 -53.48 18.87 27.37
CA GLU A 460 -52.59 18.06 28.20
C GLU A 460 -51.42 17.50 27.38
N LYS A 461 -50.22 17.56 27.97
CA LYS A 461 -49.02 16.98 27.38
C LYS A 461 -49.13 15.45 27.40
N PRO A 462 -48.66 14.77 26.33
CA PRO A 462 -48.54 13.32 26.31
C PRO A 462 -47.69 12.80 27.47
N GLN A 463 -48.18 11.82 28.24
CA GLN A 463 -47.37 11.10 29.24
C GLN A 463 -46.23 10.36 28.55
N GLU A 464 -45.01 10.54 29.05
CA GLU A 464 -43.79 9.88 28.57
C GLU A 464 -43.39 8.70 29.46
N CYS A 465 -42.46 7.86 28.98
CA CYS A 465 -41.98 6.71 29.75
C CYS A 465 -41.22 7.13 31.02
N HIS A 466 -40.55 8.28 31.00
CA HIS A 466 -39.83 8.79 32.16
C HIS A 466 -40.78 9.14 33.32
N ASP A 467 -42.01 9.56 33.02
CA ASP A 467 -43.06 9.81 34.02
C ASP A 467 -43.49 8.53 34.76
N LEU A 468 -43.19 7.35 34.19
CA LEU A 468 -43.43 6.04 34.79
C LEU A 468 -42.17 5.45 35.47
N ASN A 469 -41.07 6.22 35.57
CA ASN A 469 -39.73 5.71 35.94
C ASN A 469 -39.25 4.55 35.06
N LEU A 470 -39.69 4.51 33.80
CA LEU A 470 -39.30 3.51 32.81
C LEU A 470 -38.52 4.18 31.69
N ILE A 471 -37.78 3.37 30.93
CA ILE A 471 -37.05 3.86 29.77
C ILE A 471 -37.87 3.68 28.49
N GLY A 472 -37.70 4.62 27.55
CA GLY A 472 -38.20 4.46 26.19
C GLY A 472 -37.36 3.46 25.39
N GLU A 473 -37.81 3.13 24.19
CA GLU A 473 -37.15 2.17 23.29
C GLU A 473 -35.67 2.50 23.01
N GLU A 474 -35.32 3.78 22.82
CA GLU A 474 -33.91 4.20 22.65
C GLU A 474 -33.05 3.93 23.90
N GLY A 475 -33.64 3.95 25.09
CA GLY A 475 -32.95 3.60 26.33
C GLY A 475 -32.58 2.12 26.41
N CYS A 476 -33.27 1.24 25.68
CA CYS A 476 -32.98 -0.20 25.68
C CYS A 476 -31.58 -0.50 25.16
N ARG A 477 -31.06 0.32 24.23
CA ARG A 477 -29.70 0.14 23.70
C ARG A 477 -28.63 0.15 24.80
N VAL A 478 -28.81 0.95 25.84
CA VAL A 478 -27.87 1.02 26.97
C VAL A 478 -27.91 -0.30 27.78
N CYS A 479 -29.09 -0.91 27.90
CA CYS A 479 -29.26 -2.15 28.65
C CYS A 479 -28.87 -3.40 27.87
N ASP A 480 -28.94 -3.35 26.55
CA ASP A 480 -28.46 -4.44 25.69
C ASP A 480 -26.94 -4.38 25.46
N GLN A 481 -26.31 -3.22 25.67
CA GLN A 481 -24.84 -3.08 25.68
C GLN A 481 -24.18 -3.75 26.89
N ASN A 482 -24.90 -3.88 28.00
CA ASN A 482 -24.41 -4.63 29.15
C ASN A 482 -24.82 -6.11 29.01
N PRO A 483 -23.88 -7.05 28.85
CA PRO A 483 -24.19 -8.46 28.65
C PRO A 483 -24.94 -9.10 29.82
N LEU A 484 -24.93 -8.45 31.00
CA LEU A 484 -25.63 -8.90 32.20
C LEU A 484 -27.06 -8.40 32.31
N THR A 485 -27.54 -7.54 31.41
CA THR A 485 -28.91 -7.01 31.43
C THR A 485 -29.63 -7.20 30.09
N ALA A 486 -30.94 -7.23 30.13
CA ALA A 486 -31.84 -7.26 28.97
C ALA A 486 -32.92 -6.20 29.15
N CYS A 487 -33.28 -5.54 28.05
CA CYS A 487 -34.45 -4.67 28.06
C CYS A 487 -35.74 -5.49 27.95
N VAL A 488 -36.66 -5.34 28.91
CA VAL A 488 -37.94 -6.06 28.94
C VAL A 488 -39.08 -5.06 28.93
N ALA A 489 -40.09 -5.28 28.09
CA ALA A 489 -41.30 -4.47 28.08
C ALA A 489 -42.02 -4.57 29.44
N ASP A 490 -42.37 -3.43 30.03
CA ASP A 490 -43.05 -3.37 31.33
C ASP A 490 -44.46 -2.77 31.18
N GLN A 491 -44.59 -1.44 31.10
CA GLN A 491 -45.88 -0.74 31.04
C GLN A 491 -46.02 0.12 29.78
N LYS A 492 -47.25 0.53 29.46
CA LYS A 492 -47.54 1.51 28.40
C LYS A 492 -47.92 2.86 29.00
N THR A 493 -47.55 3.95 28.35
CA THR A 493 -48.07 5.29 28.69
C THR A 493 -49.57 5.37 28.43
N GLN A 494 -50.26 6.38 28.97
CA GLN A 494 -51.70 6.60 28.72
C GLN A 494 -52.06 6.72 27.23
N ASN A 495 -51.10 7.08 26.38
CA ASN A 495 -51.26 7.14 24.92
C ASN A 495 -50.90 5.82 24.20
N GLY A 496 -50.65 4.75 24.95
CA GLY A 496 -50.37 3.41 24.41
C GLY A 496 -48.92 3.14 24.01
N LYS A 497 -47.98 4.07 24.27
CA LYS A 497 -46.54 3.89 23.95
C LYS A 497 -45.90 2.92 24.94
N GLN A 498 -45.24 1.86 24.45
CA GLN A 498 -44.57 0.87 25.31
C GLN A 498 -43.31 1.45 25.96
N CYS A 499 -43.17 1.18 27.25
CA CYS A 499 -42.01 1.51 28.08
C CYS A 499 -41.37 0.22 28.59
N TYR A 500 -40.09 0.32 28.93
CA TYR A 500 -39.23 -0.83 29.20
C TYR A 500 -38.46 -0.66 30.52
N LEU A 501 -38.01 -1.78 31.07
CA LEU A 501 -37.17 -1.87 32.26
C LEU A 501 -35.97 -2.77 31.97
N CYS A 502 -34.82 -2.43 32.53
CA CYS A 502 -33.61 -3.24 32.42
C CYS A 502 -33.59 -4.29 33.52
N LYS A 503 -33.66 -5.56 33.13
CA LYS A 503 -33.65 -6.71 34.03
C LYS A 503 -32.37 -7.49 33.84
N GLU A 504 -31.79 -8.01 34.92
CA GLU A 504 -30.60 -8.85 34.80
C GLU A 504 -30.89 -10.16 34.05
N LYS A 505 -29.96 -10.56 33.19
CA LYS A 505 -29.97 -11.86 32.50
C LYS A 505 -29.48 -12.95 33.46
N THR A 506 -29.98 -14.16 33.26
CA THR A 506 -29.46 -15.36 33.93
C THR A 506 -28.02 -15.60 33.47
N GLN A 507 -27.10 -15.82 34.42
CA GLN A 507 -25.70 -16.07 34.10
C GLN A 507 -25.51 -17.56 33.82
N THR A 508 -24.99 -17.89 32.65
CA THR A 508 -24.68 -19.26 32.23
C THR A 508 -23.21 -19.60 32.50
N CYS A 509 -22.85 -20.89 32.48
CA CYS A 509 -21.45 -21.29 32.58
C CYS A 509 -20.59 -20.77 31.42
N ALA A 510 -21.18 -20.61 30.23
CA ALA A 510 -20.51 -20.01 29.08
C ALA A 510 -20.09 -18.55 29.35
N ASP A 511 -20.90 -17.79 30.09
CA ASP A 511 -20.57 -16.41 30.49
C ASP A 511 -19.37 -16.33 31.45
N LEU A 512 -19.01 -17.45 32.09
CA LEU A 512 -17.82 -17.60 32.92
C LEU A 512 -16.63 -18.20 32.16
N GLY A 513 -16.78 -18.50 30.86
CA GLY A 513 -15.77 -19.21 30.07
C GLY A 513 -15.61 -20.68 30.48
N LEU A 514 -16.63 -21.27 31.10
CA LEU A 514 -16.64 -22.62 31.62
C LEU A 514 -17.72 -23.46 30.93
N MET A 515 -17.67 -24.78 31.08
CA MET A 515 -18.69 -25.68 30.54
C MET A 515 -19.71 -26.06 31.60
N ASP A 516 -20.91 -26.38 31.17
CA ASP A 516 -21.97 -26.95 32.00
C ASP A 516 -21.72 -28.45 32.24
N GLN A 517 -22.62 -29.10 32.98
CA GLN A 517 -22.55 -30.54 33.24
C GLN A 517 -22.52 -31.36 31.95
N THR A 518 -23.25 -30.95 30.91
CA THR A 518 -23.26 -31.63 29.61
C THR A 518 -21.90 -31.54 28.90
N GLY A 519 -21.27 -30.36 28.91
CA GLY A 519 -19.92 -30.18 28.38
C GLY A 519 -18.87 -30.94 29.18
N CYS A 520 -19.06 -31.06 30.50
CA CYS A 520 -18.23 -31.87 31.38
C CYS A 520 -18.27 -33.36 31.05
N GLU A 521 -19.47 -33.90 30.76
CA GLU A 521 -19.64 -35.29 30.33
C GLU A 521 -18.95 -35.56 28.99
N ASN A 522 -19.02 -34.62 28.04
CA ASN A 522 -18.30 -34.72 26.78
C ASN A 522 -16.76 -34.65 26.95
N CYS A 523 -16.27 -33.83 27.88
CA CYS A 523 -14.85 -33.80 28.24
C CYS A 523 -14.38 -35.17 28.79
N ALA A 524 -15.20 -35.82 29.62
CA ALA A 524 -14.89 -37.11 30.22
C ALA A 524 -14.88 -38.29 29.22
N LEU A 525 -15.37 -38.11 27.99
CA LEU A 525 -15.27 -39.12 26.93
C LEU A 525 -13.84 -39.24 26.38
N ASP A 526 -13.01 -38.21 26.53
CA ASP A 526 -11.59 -38.29 26.20
C ASP A 526 -10.84 -38.98 27.36
N PRO A 527 -10.26 -40.17 27.15
CA PRO A 527 -9.55 -40.88 28.21
C PRO A 527 -8.36 -40.08 28.76
N GLN A 528 -7.81 -39.12 27.99
CA GLN A 528 -6.72 -38.24 28.41
C GLN A 528 -7.19 -36.99 29.16
N LYS A 529 -8.50 -36.81 29.39
CA LYS A 529 -9.02 -35.62 30.08
C LYS A 529 -9.89 -35.97 31.29
N GLU A 530 -9.92 -35.06 32.24
CA GLU A 530 -10.79 -35.10 33.40
C GLU A 530 -11.53 -33.78 33.56
N CYS A 531 -12.77 -33.86 34.04
CA CYS A 531 -13.60 -32.71 34.23
C CYS A 531 -13.65 -32.34 35.72
N LEU A 532 -13.25 -31.11 36.05
CA LEU A 532 -13.20 -30.61 37.42
C LEU A 532 -14.17 -29.43 37.59
N ALA A 533 -14.86 -29.37 38.71
CA ALA A 533 -15.68 -28.20 39.05
C ALA A 533 -14.76 -27.01 39.37
N ASP A 534 -15.00 -25.86 38.75
CA ASP A 534 -14.17 -24.65 38.93
C ASP A 534 -14.94 -23.55 39.69
N LYS A 535 -16.05 -23.06 39.11
CA LYS A 535 -16.84 -21.94 39.67
C LYS A 535 -18.32 -22.25 39.68
N LYS A 536 -19.12 -21.37 40.29
CA LYS A 536 -20.58 -21.42 40.23
C LYS A 536 -21.12 -20.17 39.55
N THR A 537 -22.24 -20.29 38.82
CA THR A 537 -23.02 -19.14 38.34
C THR A 537 -23.57 -18.34 39.53
N ARG A 538 -24.01 -17.09 39.30
CA ARG A 538 -24.72 -16.29 40.32
C ARG A 538 -25.97 -16.99 40.89
N GLN A 539 -26.55 -17.91 40.14
CA GLN A 539 -27.69 -18.73 40.53
C GLN A 539 -27.27 -19.99 41.33
N GLY A 540 -25.97 -20.22 41.51
CA GLY A 540 -25.41 -21.33 42.29
C GLY A 540 -25.15 -22.62 41.51
N GLU A 541 -25.34 -22.61 40.19
CA GLU A 541 -25.10 -23.78 39.35
C GLU A 541 -23.59 -24.02 39.16
N PRO A 542 -23.07 -25.24 39.36
CA PRO A 542 -21.67 -25.53 39.18
C PRO A 542 -21.29 -25.51 37.70
N CYS A 543 -20.14 -24.89 37.42
CA CYS A 543 -19.50 -24.81 36.12
C CYS A 543 -18.15 -25.51 36.19
N PHE A 544 -17.79 -26.15 35.08
CA PHE A 544 -16.70 -27.10 35.02
C PHE A 544 -15.61 -26.67 34.05
N LEU A 545 -14.42 -27.23 34.24
CA LEU A 545 -13.24 -27.02 33.41
C LEU A 545 -12.62 -28.38 33.06
N CYS A 546 -12.32 -28.56 31.78
CA CYS A 546 -11.71 -29.78 31.25
C CYS A 546 -10.19 -29.67 31.35
N HIS A 547 -9.57 -30.55 32.12
CA HIS A 547 -8.13 -30.64 32.31
C HIS A 547 -7.59 -31.92 31.65
N ASP A 548 -6.33 -31.90 31.21
CA ASP A 548 -5.65 -33.11 30.78
C ASP A 548 -5.26 -33.93 32.02
N LYS A 549 -5.48 -35.25 31.98
CA LYS A 549 -4.98 -36.18 32.99
C LYS A 549 -3.45 -36.24 32.94
N PRO A 550 -2.78 -36.46 34.09
CA PRO A 550 -1.34 -36.64 34.12
C PRO A 550 -0.91 -37.79 33.21
N GLN A 551 0.08 -37.55 32.35
CA GLN A 551 0.62 -38.57 31.47
C GLN A 551 1.48 -39.54 32.27
N THR A 552 1.23 -40.85 32.15
CA THR A 552 2.04 -41.89 32.79
C THR A 552 3.08 -42.45 31.82
N CYS A 553 4.12 -43.12 32.33
CA CYS A 553 5.09 -43.81 31.46
C CYS A 553 4.44 -44.92 30.61
N HIS A 554 3.33 -45.50 31.08
CA HIS A 554 2.58 -46.49 30.32
C HIS A 554 1.92 -45.89 29.08
N ASP A 555 1.44 -44.64 29.17
CA ASP A 555 0.85 -43.91 28.03
C ASP A 555 1.89 -43.60 26.95
N LEU A 556 3.18 -43.63 27.29
CA LEU A 556 4.30 -43.50 26.36
C LEU A 556 4.80 -44.86 25.84
N GLY A 557 4.20 -45.98 26.27
CA GLY A 557 4.70 -47.33 25.97
C GLY A 557 6.04 -47.66 26.63
N LEU A 558 6.39 -46.96 27.72
CA LEU A 558 7.66 -47.06 28.43
C LEU A 558 7.47 -47.62 29.84
N LEU A 559 8.58 -48.03 30.45
CA LEU A 559 8.61 -48.59 31.80
C LEU A 559 8.74 -47.46 32.84
N ALA A 560 8.00 -47.58 33.94
CA ALA A 560 8.31 -46.81 35.14
C ALA A 560 9.59 -47.36 35.81
N GLU A 561 10.26 -46.56 36.64
CA GLU A 561 11.50 -46.96 37.33
C GLU A 561 11.34 -48.28 38.11
N GLU A 562 10.18 -48.47 38.75
CA GLU A 562 9.84 -49.68 39.51
C GLU A 562 9.84 -50.95 38.64
N GLN A 563 9.51 -50.80 37.35
CA GLN A 563 9.45 -51.90 36.39
C GLN A 563 10.84 -52.23 35.81
N CYS A 564 11.85 -51.36 35.98
CA CYS A 564 13.22 -51.63 35.55
C CYS A 564 13.85 -52.83 36.26
N ALA A 565 13.42 -53.17 37.47
CA ALA A 565 13.94 -54.33 38.20
C ALA A 565 13.77 -55.64 37.41
N SER A 566 12.68 -55.74 36.63
CA SER A 566 12.45 -56.90 35.75
C SER A 566 13.39 -56.91 34.52
N CYS A 567 13.78 -55.74 34.02
CA CYS A 567 14.70 -55.61 32.88
C CYS A 567 16.14 -56.03 33.22
N VAL A 568 16.65 -55.59 34.37
CA VAL A 568 18.04 -55.82 34.79
C VAL A 568 18.27 -57.28 35.26
N SER A 569 17.21 -58.07 35.35
CA SER A 569 17.31 -59.51 35.64
C SER A 569 17.92 -60.32 34.48
N ASP A 570 17.88 -59.80 33.24
CA ASP A 570 18.63 -60.35 32.11
C ASP A 570 20.02 -59.69 32.05
N PRO A 571 21.14 -60.43 32.25
CA PRO A 571 22.47 -59.86 32.25
C PRO A 571 22.87 -59.18 30.94
N LYS A 572 22.18 -59.51 29.84
CA LYS A 572 22.36 -58.90 28.51
C LYS A 572 21.53 -57.64 28.29
N LYS A 573 20.72 -57.21 29.26
CA LYS A 573 19.87 -56.02 29.15
C LYS A 573 20.18 -55.00 30.25
N GLU A 574 19.86 -53.76 29.96
CA GLU A 574 19.94 -52.63 30.89
C GLU A 574 18.72 -51.73 30.73
N CYS A 575 18.30 -51.10 31.84
CA CYS A 575 17.20 -50.15 31.83
C CYS A 575 17.76 -48.75 31.58
N LEU A 576 17.46 -48.17 30.43
CA LEU A 576 17.95 -46.86 30.02
C LEU A 576 16.83 -45.84 30.14
N ALA A 577 17.15 -44.64 30.66
CA ALA A 577 16.20 -43.53 30.63
C ALA A 577 15.94 -43.14 29.16
N SER A 578 14.68 -43.11 28.76
CA SER A 578 14.28 -42.90 27.35
C SER A 578 13.58 -41.56 27.16
N ALA A 579 12.51 -41.30 27.91
CA ALA A 579 11.73 -40.09 27.79
C ALA A 579 11.26 -39.60 29.16
N LYS A 580 10.60 -38.45 29.21
CA LYS A 580 9.90 -37.97 30.40
C LYS A 580 8.42 -37.77 30.08
N THR A 581 7.54 -37.98 31.05
CA THR A 581 6.13 -37.58 30.94
C THR A 581 6.04 -36.05 30.83
N LYS A 582 4.87 -35.51 30.43
CA LYS A 582 4.61 -34.06 30.40
C LYS A 582 4.88 -33.38 31.75
N GLU A 583 4.73 -34.12 32.85
CA GLU A 583 4.95 -33.68 34.23
C GLU A 583 6.40 -33.87 34.69
N GLY A 584 7.28 -34.38 33.82
CA GLY A 584 8.71 -34.52 34.06
C GLY A 584 9.14 -35.83 34.72
N GLN A 585 8.25 -36.81 34.91
CA GLN A 585 8.65 -38.13 35.42
C GLN A 585 9.49 -38.88 34.38
N PRO A 586 10.69 -39.39 34.74
CA PRO A 586 11.51 -40.16 33.83
C PRO A 586 10.88 -41.54 33.55
N CYS A 587 10.86 -41.91 32.29
CA CYS A 587 10.40 -43.19 31.77
C CYS A 587 11.55 -43.91 31.09
N TYR A 588 11.55 -45.23 31.22
CA TYR A 588 12.70 -46.08 30.90
C TYR A 588 12.36 -47.10 29.82
N VAL A 589 13.38 -47.54 29.08
CA VAL A 589 13.29 -48.61 28.10
C VAL A 589 14.26 -49.72 28.47
N CYS A 590 13.83 -50.97 28.28
CA CYS A 590 14.70 -52.12 28.46
C CYS A 590 15.45 -52.40 27.16
N ALA A 591 16.76 -52.10 27.12
CA ALA A 591 17.60 -52.26 25.93
C ALA A 591 18.67 -53.34 26.15
N GLU A 592 19.20 -53.92 25.07
CA GLU A 592 20.36 -54.83 25.18
C GLU A 592 21.63 -54.04 25.48
N LYS A 593 22.48 -54.57 26.37
CA LYS A 593 23.80 -54.01 26.66
C LYS A 593 24.65 -54.08 25.39
N PRO A 594 25.37 -52.99 25.05
CA PRO A 594 26.26 -52.99 23.90
C PRO A 594 27.40 -54.00 24.06
N GLU A 595 27.66 -54.78 23.01
CA GLU A 595 28.75 -55.77 22.91
C GLU A 595 30.07 -55.02 22.74
N GLN A 596 31.09 -55.32 23.54
CA GLN A 596 32.38 -54.63 23.50
C GLN A 596 33.37 -55.39 22.61
N CYS A 597 34.32 -54.69 21.98
CA CYS A 597 35.37 -55.35 21.17
C CYS A 597 36.16 -56.41 21.93
N ARG A 598 36.29 -56.24 23.25
CA ARG A 598 36.94 -57.20 24.14
C ARG A 598 36.19 -58.53 24.24
N ASP A 599 34.86 -58.50 24.10
CA ASP A 599 34.01 -59.69 24.08
C ASP A 599 34.24 -60.51 22.79
N LEU A 600 34.75 -59.87 21.73
CA LEU A 600 35.19 -60.50 20.48
C LEU A 600 36.69 -60.86 20.49
N GLY A 601 37.42 -60.60 21.58
CA GLY A 601 38.87 -60.80 21.66
C GLY A 601 39.70 -59.82 20.80
N LEU A 602 39.11 -58.68 20.43
CA LEU A 602 39.69 -57.65 19.57
C LEU A 602 39.96 -56.36 20.36
N LEU A 603 40.80 -55.50 19.80
CA LEU A 603 41.15 -54.22 20.40
C LEU A 603 40.11 -53.16 20.06
N ASN A 604 39.80 -52.28 21.01
CA ASN A 604 39.08 -51.05 20.72
C ASN A 604 40.03 -49.97 20.16
N THR A 605 39.48 -48.84 19.71
CA THR A 605 40.26 -47.73 19.13
C THR A 605 41.32 -47.16 20.08
N GLU A 606 41.08 -47.15 21.40
CA GLU A 606 42.04 -46.65 22.38
C GLU A 606 43.22 -47.62 22.57
N GLU A 607 42.91 -48.92 22.57
CA GLU A 607 43.88 -50.00 22.68
C GLU A 607 44.74 -50.16 21.40
N CYS A 608 44.26 -49.68 20.25
CA CYS A 608 45.03 -49.66 18.99
C CYS A 608 46.36 -48.90 19.10
N SER A 609 46.44 -47.87 19.93
CA SER A 609 47.67 -47.09 20.13
C SER A 609 48.85 -47.93 20.64
N SER A 610 48.57 -49.13 21.15
CA SER A 610 49.61 -50.09 21.55
C SER A 610 50.28 -50.79 20.36
N CYS A 611 49.60 -50.91 19.20
CA CYS A 611 50.15 -51.49 17.98
C CYS A 611 51.24 -50.60 17.36
N ASP A 612 51.09 -49.28 17.45
CA ASP A 612 52.01 -48.30 16.86
C ASP A 612 53.37 -48.22 17.56
N LYS A 613 53.53 -48.89 18.71
CA LYS A 613 54.82 -48.99 19.42
C LYS A 613 55.81 -49.91 18.71
N ASN A 614 55.35 -50.78 17.81
CA ASN A 614 56.21 -51.59 16.97
C ASN A 614 56.16 -51.03 15.52
N PRO A 615 57.26 -50.50 14.97
CA PRO A 615 57.27 -49.86 13.66
C PRO A 615 56.94 -50.81 12.49
N GLN A 616 56.91 -52.12 12.73
CA GLN A 616 56.52 -53.13 11.74
C GLN A 616 55.03 -53.51 11.79
N THR A 617 54.27 -52.99 12.75
CA THR A 617 52.83 -53.27 12.88
C THR A 617 52.00 -52.00 12.92
N GLU A 618 50.82 -52.03 12.31
CA GLU A 618 49.82 -50.97 12.42
C GLU A 618 48.46 -51.58 12.82
N CYS A 619 47.60 -50.77 13.43
CA CYS A 619 46.29 -51.25 13.84
C CYS A 619 45.37 -51.41 12.61
N GLN A 620 44.95 -52.63 12.33
CA GLN A 620 44.09 -52.96 11.20
C GLN A 620 42.66 -53.28 11.67
N PRO A 621 41.63 -52.79 10.95
CA PRO A 621 40.25 -53.20 11.21
C PRO A 621 40.10 -54.72 11.07
N ALA A 622 39.40 -55.35 12.00
CA ALA A 622 39.19 -56.80 12.02
C ALA A 622 37.71 -57.16 11.85
N GLU A 623 36.87 -56.78 12.81
CA GLU A 623 35.42 -57.02 12.80
C GLU A 623 34.68 -55.82 13.39
N THR A 624 33.35 -55.83 13.34
CA THR A 624 32.50 -54.83 14.02
C THR A 624 31.61 -55.52 15.04
N THR A 625 31.39 -54.90 16.20
CA THR A 625 30.38 -55.37 17.16
C THR A 625 28.99 -55.38 16.52
N LYS A 626 28.00 -56.07 17.12
CA LYS A 626 26.60 -56.03 16.62
C LYS A 626 26.02 -54.61 16.52
N GLN A 627 26.59 -53.64 17.24
CA GLN A 627 26.21 -52.23 17.22
C GLN A 627 26.98 -51.42 16.16
N GLY A 628 27.79 -52.07 15.32
CA GLY A 628 28.57 -51.43 14.25
C GLY A 628 29.86 -50.75 14.74
N ILE A 629 30.30 -51.00 15.98
CA ILE A 629 31.55 -50.42 16.50
C ILE A 629 32.73 -51.20 15.91
N PRO A 630 33.67 -50.57 15.17
CA PRO A 630 34.81 -51.26 14.60
C PRO A 630 35.79 -51.69 15.70
N CYS A 631 36.22 -52.94 15.57
CA CYS A 631 37.20 -53.60 16.43
C CYS A 631 38.44 -53.97 15.59
N TYR A 632 39.60 -53.93 16.22
CA TYR A 632 40.88 -53.90 15.52
C TYR A 632 41.84 -54.98 16.01
N ARG A 633 42.86 -55.27 15.20
CA ARG A 633 44.00 -56.15 15.53
C ARG A 633 45.30 -55.54 15.03
N CYS A 634 46.44 -55.81 15.68
CA CYS A 634 47.73 -55.39 15.13
C CYS A 634 48.12 -56.28 13.93
N GLY A 635 48.29 -55.70 12.75
CA GLY A 635 48.77 -56.39 11.54
C GLY A 635 50.08 -55.77 11.02
N PRO A 636 50.78 -56.40 10.06
CA PRO A 636 51.99 -55.82 9.47
C PRO A 636 51.69 -54.52 8.74
N ARG A 637 52.58 -53.53 8.88
CA ARG A 637 52.44 -52.20 8.26
C ARG A 637 52.73 -52.27 6.75
N VAL A 638 51.77 -51.81 5.95
CA VAL A 638 51.87 -51.74 4.48
C VAL A 638 52.64 -50.49 4.05
N GLU A 639 53.56 -50.62 3.08
CA GLU A 639 54.34 -49.50 2.50
C GLU A 639 53.42 -48.58 1.66
N LYS A 640 53.30 -47.31 2.04
CA LYS A 640 52.41 -46.33 1.37
C LYS A 640 53.19 -45.51 0.34
N CYS A 641 52.52 -44.96 -0.68
CA CYS A 641 53.16 -44.09 -1.67
C CYS A 641 53.89 -42.88 -1.05
N SER A 642 53.41 -42.38 0.09
CA SER A 642 54.07 -41.32 0.86
C SER A 642 55.43 -41.73 1.41
N ASP A 643 55.62 -43.03 1.73
CA ASP A 643 56.90 -43.55 2.19
C ASP A 643 57.95 -43.53 1.07
N LEU A 644 57.51 -43.49 -0.20
CA LEU A 644 58.35 -43.29 -1.39
C LEU A 644 58.51 -41.82 -1.81
N GLY A 645 57.91 -40.88 -1.06
CA GLY A 645 57.89 -39.46 -1.42
C GLY A 645 56.97 -39.12 -2.62
N LEU A 646 56.01 -40.00 -2.91
CA LEU A 646 55.08 -39.88 -4.04
C LEU A 646 53.64 -39.77 -3.53
N VAL A 647 52.70 -39.39 -4.41
CA VAL A 647 51.28 -39.35 -4.08
C VAL A 647 50.57 -40.61 -4.59
N ASP A 648 49.51 -41.00 -3.89
CA ASP A 648 48.60 -42.03 -4.34
C ASP A 648 47.58 -41.47 -5.34
N GLU A 649 46.73 -42.33 -5.91
CA GLU A 649 45.74 -41.94 -6.92
C GLU A 649 44.74 -40.86 -6.42
N PRO A 650 44.27 -40.86 -5.15
CA PRO A 650 43.52 -39.73 -4.60
C PRO A 650 44.34 -38.44 -4.50
N GLY A 651 45.61 -38.50 -4.09
CA GLY A 651 46.50 -37.34 -4.08
C GLY A 651 46.79 -36.78 -5.48
N CYS A 652 46.72 -37.63 -6.49
CA CYS A 652 46.86 -37.29 -7.90
C CYS A 652 45.75 -36.34 -8.40
N GLN A 653 44.50 -36.51 -7.92
CA GLN A 653 43.40 -35.58 -8.24
C GLN A 653 43.69 -34.15 -7.75
N ALA A 654 44.36 -33.98 -6.62
CA ALA A 654 44.73 -32.66 -6.12
C ALA A 654 45.72 -31.95 -7.07
N CYS A 655 46.57 -32.72 -7.75
CA CYS A 655 47.54 -32.20 -8.72
C CYS A 655 46.93 -31.90 -10.09
N ASP A 656 45.90 -32.65 -10.52
CA ASP A 656 45.21 -32.35 -11.78
C ASP A 656 44.24 -31.16 -11.66
N ASN A 657 43.87 -30.79 -10.43
CA ASN A 657 43.05 -29.61 -10.15
C ASN A 657 43.85 -28.30 -10.19
N ASP A 658 45.18 -28.32 -10.04
CA ASP A 658 46.02 -27.15 -10.28
C ASP A 658 46.28 -27.03 -11.80
N PRO A 659 45.82 -25.96 -12.47
CA PRO A 659 45.97 -25.80 -13.91
C PRO A 659 47.43 -25.76 -14.38
N LYS A 660 48.38 -25.57 -13.46
CA LYS A 660 49.83 -25.55 -13.75
C LYS A 660 50.49 -26.91 -13.58
N THR A 661 49.83 -27.92 -13.06
CA THR A 661 50.42 -29.25 -12.87
C THR A 661 49.59 -30.35 -13.52
N GLN A 662 50.23 -31.49 -13.75
CA GLN A 662 49.59 -32.72 -14.18
C GLN A 662 50.25 -33.89 -13.47
N CYS A 663 49.45 -34.90 -13.18
CA CYS A 663 49.92 -36.06 -12.46
C CYS A 663 50.41 -37.16 -13.43
N VAL A 664 51.61 -37.70 -13.19
CA VAL A 664 52.23 -38.74 -14.03
C VAL A 664 52.65 -39.92 -13.17
N ALA A 665 52.36 -41.14 -13.62
CA ALA A 665 52.75 -42.37 -12.93
C ALA A 665 54.29 -42.48 -12.85
N ASP A 666 54.82 -42.77 -11.66
CA ASP A 666 56.27 -42.89 -11.42
C ASP A 666 56.68 -44.30 -10.97
N LYS A 667 56.40 -44.68 -9.71
CA LYS A 667 56.81 -45.98 -9.12
C LYS A 667 55.65 -46.77 -8.55
N GLN A 668 55.88 -48.05 -8.24
CA GLN A 668 54.94 -48.89 -7.48
C GLN A 668 55.50 -49.21 -6.09
N THR A 669 54.63 -49.33 -5.09
CA THR A 669 54.99 -49.87 -3.76
C THR A 669 55.36 -51.35 -3.87
N GLN A 670 55.97 -51.92 -2.82
CA GLN A 670 56.31 -53.35 -2.77
C GLN A 670 55.10 -54.29 -2.95
N GLU A 671 53.89 -53.80 -2.72
CA GLU A 671 52.63 -54.53 -2.89
C GLU A 671 51.96 -54.28 -4.25
N GLY A 672 52.63 -53.54 -5.14
CA GLY A 672 52.17 -53.26 -6.50
C GLY A 672 51.25 -52.05 -6.65
N GLN A 673 51.08 -51.21 -5.61
CA GLN A 673 50.26 -50.01 -5.70
C GLN A 673 50.99 -48.92 -6.51
N GLN A 674 50.37 -48.42 -7.58
CA GLN A 674 50.93 -47.35 -8.41
C GLN A 674 50.92 -46.01 -7.67
N CYS A 675 52.08 -45.37 -7.65
CA CYS A 675 52.33 -44.04 -7.10
C CYS A 675 52.65 -43.06 -8.24
N TYR A 676 52.35 -41.80 -7.99
CA TYR A 676 52.37 -40.74 -8.99
C TYR A 676 53.19 -39.53 -8.53
N GLN A 677 53.69 -38.76 -9.50
CA GLN A 677 54.42 -37.52 -9.31
C GLN A 677 53.72 -36.37 -10.03
N CYS A 678 53.65 -35.21 -9.38
CA CYS A 678 53.03 -34.01 -9.95
C CYS A 678 54.10 -33.16 -10.64
N ILE A 679 53.94 -32.94 -11.95
CA ILE A 679 54.87 -32.17 -12.78
C ILE A 679 54.18 -30.96 -13.39
N GLU A 680 54.91 -29.91 -13.76
CA GLU A 680 54.32 -28.71 -14.39
C GLU A 680 53.78 -29.00 -15.80
N ARG A 681 52.58 -28.50 -16.11
CA ARG A 681 51.89 -28.64 -17.39
C ARG A 681 52.48 -27.64 -18.41
N PRO A 682 52.76 -28.05 -19.66
CA PRO A 682 53.32 -27.16 -20.69
C PRO A 682 52.35 -26.01 -21.05
N GLU A 683 52.90 -24.80 -21.24
CA GLU A 683 52.15 -23.54 -21.42
C GLU A 683 51.69 -23.37 -22.89
N ASP A 684 50.38 -23.38 -23.14
CA ASP A 684 49.79 -23.18 -24.47
C ASP A 684 49.33 -21.72 -24.70
N CYS A 685 49.01 -21.36 -25.95
CA CYS A 685 48.56 -20.00 -26.29
C CYS A 685 47.23 -19.62 -25.60
N ARG A 686 46.37 -20.59 -25.29
CA ARG A 686 45.09 -20.35 -24.60
C ARG A 686 45.30 -19.92 -23.15
N ASN A 687 46.31 -20.49 -22.49
CA ASN A 687 46.71 -20.11 -21.14
C ASN A 687 47.20 -18.66 -21.06
N LEU A 688 47.65 -18.08 -22.18
CA LEU A 688 48.02 -16.67 -22.32
C LEU A 688 46.86 -15.78 -22.78
N GLY A 689 45.66 -16.33 -22.98
CA GLY A 689 44.51 -15.60 -23.53
C GLY A 689 44.68 -15.22 -25.01
N LEU A 690 45.54 -15.92 -25.74
CA LEU A 690 45.89 -15.63 -27.13
C LEU A 690 45.47 -16.76 -28.05
N LEU A 691 45.35 -16.45 -29.33
CA LEU A 691 45.01 -17.39 -30.39
C LEU A 691 46.24 -18.19 -30.81
N ASP A 692 46.06 -19.47 -31.09
CA ASP A 692 47.05 -20.25 -31.82
C ASP A 692 47.03 -19.90 -33.31
N GLU A 693 47.98 -20.45 -34.07
CA GLU A 693 48.14 -20.13 -35.49
C GLU A 693 46.92 -20.53 -36.34
N GLU A 694 46.22 -21.60 -35.97
CA GLU A 694 45.04 -22.07 -36.70
C GLU A 694 43.83 -21.16 -36.44
N SER A 695 43.63 -20.75 -35.20
CA SER A 695 42.60 -19.77 -34.80
C SER A 695 42.89 -18.38 -35.39
N CYS A 696 44.16 -18.02 -35.54
CA CYS A 696 44.58 -16.79 -36.21
C CYS A 696 44.22 -16.77 -37.71
N ARG A 697 44.34 -17.91 -38.40
CA ARG A 697 43.90 -18.03 -39.81
C ARG A 697 42.39 -17.84 -39.94
N GLN A 698 41.61 -18.35 -38.98
CA GLN A 698 40.16 -18.15 -38.96
C GLN A 698 39.80 -16.68 -38.71
N CYS A 699 40.53 -15.98 -37.83
CA CYS A 699 40.37 -14.53 -37.64
C CYS A 699 40.59 -13.74 -38.94
N ASN A 700 41.63 -14.07 -39.72
CA ASN A 700 41.92 -13.38 -40.98
C ASN A 700 40.93 -13.66 -42.11
N GLN A 701 40.12 -14.71 -42.01
CA GLN A 701 39.08 -15.03 -42.99
C GLN A 701 37.85 -14.12 -42.86
N ASN A 702 37.65 -13.50 -41.69
CA ASN A 702 36.54 -12.59 -41.49
C ASN A 702 36.92 -11.19 -41.99
N LEU A 703 36.08 -10.61 -42.86
CA LEU A 703 36.38 -9.40 -43.63
C LEU A 703 36.74 -8.20 -42.73
N ASP A 704 36.14 -8.15 -41.53
CA ASP A 704 36.26 -7.05 -40.58
C ASP A 704 37.35 -7.26 -39.52
N THR A 705 38.15 -8.34 -39.59
CA THR A 705 39.20 -8.61 -38.61
C THR A 705 40.54 -8.96 -39.25
N HIS A 706 41.62 -8.66 -38.54
CA HIS A 706 42.97 -9.09 -38.89
C HIS A 706 43.71 -9.57 -37.65
N CYS A 707 44.63 -10.50 -37.87
CA CYS A 707 45.34 -11.20 -36.82
C CYS A 707 46.79 -10.71 -36.75
N GLU A 708 47.24 -10.37 -35.55
CA GLU A 708 48.60 -9.86 -35.27
C GLU A 708 49.31 -10.72 -34.23
N LEU A 709 50.64 -10.80 -34.31
CA LEU A 709 51.43 -11.54 -33.32
C LEU A 709 51.36 -10.86 -31.95
N GLY A 710 50.79 -11.54 -30.97
CA GLY A 710 50.65 -11.04 -29.60
C GLY A 710 51.89 -11.34 -28.75
N SER A 711 52.26 -12.62 -28.61
CA SER A 711 53.41 -13.05 -27.80
C SER A 711 53.94 -14.43 -28.23
N LYS A 712 54.93 -14.97 -27.51
CA LYS A 712 55.38 -16.36 -27.65
C LYS A 712 55.29 -17.08 -26.30
N THR A 713 54.91 -18.36 -26.31
CA THR A 713 54.98 -19.21 -25.11
C THR A 713 56.44 -19.41 -24.68
N LYS A 714 56.69 -19.90 -23.45
CA LYS A 714 58.05 -20.23 -22.97
C LYS A 714 58.79 -21.25 -23.85
N GLU A 715 58.06 -22.05 -24.60
CA GLU A 715 58.58 -23.02 -25.57
C GLU A 715 58.86 -22.40 -26.95
N GLY A 716 58.61 -21.10 -27.12
CA GLY A 716 58.86 -20.34 -28.34
C GLY A 716 57.74 -20.38 -29.38
N LYS A 717 56.55 -20.94 -29.06
CA LYS A 717 55.41 -20.99 -29.98
C LYS A 717 54.74 -19.62 -30.08
N SER A 718 54.49 -19.16 -31.30
CA SER A 718 53.87 -17.87 -31.59
C SER A 718 52.36 -17.88 -31.30
N CYS A 719 51.90 -16.89 -30.54
CA CYS A 719 50.50 -16.70 -30.17
C CYS A 719 50.02 -15.33 -30.65
N TYR A 720 48.76 -15.24 -31.08
CA TYR A 720 48.23 -14.14 -31.88
C TYR A 720 47.01 -13.48 -31.25
N VAL A 721 46.70 -12.24 -31.64
CA VAL A 721 45.50 -11.47 -31.25
C VAL A 721 44.67 -11.18 -32.49
N CYS A 722 43.35 -11.31 -32.38
CA CYS A 722 42.40 -10.96 -33.44
C CYS A 722 41.82 -9.57 -33.20
N ASN A 723 42.18 -8.61 -34.05
CA ASN A 723 41.73 -7.22 -33.97
C ASN A 723 40.71 -6.91 -35.07
N LYS A 724 39.80 -5.95 -34.82
CA LYS A 724 38.88 -5.46 -35.86
C LYS A 724 39.58 -4.43 -36.75
N LYS A 725 39.39 -4.52 -38.06
CA LYS A 725 39.84 -3.50 -39.02
C LYS A 725 39.02 -2.23 -38.81
N THR A 726 39.68 -1.10 -38.61
CA THR A 726 39.03 0.19 -38.37
C THR A 726 38.59 0.82 -39.70
N GLN A 727 37.29 1.00 -39.91
CA GLN A 727 36.73 1.68 -41.10
C GLN A 727 36.76 3.23 -41.00
N ALA A 728 37.47 3.77 -40.01
CA ALA A 728 37.41 5.18 -39.64
C ALA A 728 37.95 6.13 -40.73
N CYS A 729 39.01 5.71 -41.45
CA CYS A 729 39.57 6.50 -42.55
C CYS A 729 38.78 6.40 -43.86
N ALA A 730 38.17 5.24 -44.13
CA ALA A 730 37.37 5.02 -45.33
C ALA A 730 36.14 5.95 -45.40
N ALA A 731 35.52 6.26 -44.25
CA ALA A 731 34.41 7.21 -44.17
C ALA A 731 34.79 8.65 -44.59
N LEU A 732 36.08 8.97 -44.53
CA LEU A 732 36.64 10.26 -44.93
C LEU A 732 37.19 10.24 -46.37
N GLY A 733 37.06 9.11 -47.09
CA GLY A 733 37.65 8.92 -48.41
C GLY A 733 39.18 8.82 -48.40
N LEU A 734 39.78 8.52 -47.24
CA LEU A 734 41.23 8.45 -47.02
C LEU A 734 41.66 7.03 -46.65
N LEU A 735 42.94 6.72 -46.84
CA LEU A 735 43.50 5.41 -46.57
C LEU A 735 43.93 5.29 -45.11
N SER A 736 43.70 4.13 -44.51
CA SER A 736 44.38 3.74 -43.26
C SER A 736 45.89 3.61 -43.46
N SER A 737 46.66 3.61 -42.37
CA SER A 737 48.12 3.42 -42.44
C SER A 737 48.51 2.13 -43.18
N LEU A 738 47.72 1.07 -43.00
CA LEU A 738 47.93 -0.20 -43.67
C LEU A 738 47.60 -0.08 -45.16
N GLU A 739 46.42 0.45 -45.52
CA GLU A 739 46.01 0.67 -46.92
C GLU A 739 46.97 1.56 -47.70
N CYS A 740 47.47 2.60 -47.06
CA CYS A 740 48.50 3.46 -47.62
C CYS A 740 49.73 2.65 -48.09
N LYS A 741 50.19 1.69 -47.27
CA LYS A 741 51.42 0.93 -47.53
C LYS A 741 51.36 0.06 -48.78
N TYR A 742 50.16 -0.37 -49.20
CA TYR A 742 50.00 -1.24 -50.37
C TYR A 742 49.30 -0.56 -51.56
N LYS A 743 48.39 0.39 -51.35
CA LYS A 743 47.70 1.08 -52.45
C LYS A 743 48.52 2.22 -53.06
N CYS A 744 49.54 2.76 -52.36
CA CYS A 744 50.25 3.95 -52.79
C CYS A 744 51.77 3.91 -52.55
N THR A 745 52.52 4.51 -53.49
CA THR A 745 53.99 4.60 -53.41
C THR A 745 54.47 5.73 -52.50
N GLN A 746 53.71 6.84 -52.44
CA GLN A 746 53.94 7.94 -51.52
C GLN A 746 52.63 8.36 -50.86
N CYS A 747 52.56 8.17 -49.54
CA CYS A 747 51.45 8.66 -48.75
C CYS A 747 51.89 9.82 -47.87
N VAL A 748 50.98 10.76 -47.70
CA VAL A 748 51.12 11.84 -46.75
C VAL A 748 49.95 11.75 -45.78
N GLU A 749 50.24 11.85 -44.48
CA GLU A 749 49.18 11.98 -43.46
C GLU A 749 48.39 13.24 -43.77
N ASP A 750 47.08 13.09 -43.99
CA ASP A 750 46.21 14.19 -44.43
C ASP A 750 45.40 14.72 -43.24
N GLN A 751 44.65 13.83 -42.58
CA GLN A 751 43.87 14.18 -41.38
C GLN A 751 43.72 12.98 -40.45
N LYS A 752 43.34 13.24 -39.19
CA LYS A 752 42.98 12.18 -38.25
C LYS A 752 41.47 11.96 -38.26
N ALA A 753 41.04 10.70 -38.23
CA ALA A 753 39.64 10.36 -38.00
C ALA A 753 39.20 10.77 -36.59
N ASP A 754 37.88 10.84 -36.34
CA ASP A 754 37.32 11.17 -35.02
C ASP A 754 37.77 10.20 -33.91
N SER A 755 38.22 9.00 -34.29
CA SER A 755 38.86 8.01 -33.40
C SER A 755 40.28 8.38 -32.96
N GLY A 756 40.88 9.44 -33.52
CA GLY A 756 42.28 9.83 -33.34
C GLY A 756 43.28 9.11 -34.25
N GLU A 757 42.82 8.18 -35.11
CA GLU A 757 43.66 7.43 -36.04
C GLU A 757 44.12 8.32 -37.21
N PRO A 758 45.43 8.37 -37.55
CA PRO A 758 45.92 9.11 -38.70
C PRO A 758 45.47 8.46 -40.01
N CYS A 759 44.84 9.26 -40.87
CA CYS A 759 44.40 8.87 -42.21
C CYS A 759 45.27 9.54 -43.26
N PHE A 760 45.54 8.81 -44.34
CA PHE A 760 46.55 9.13 -45.32
C PHE A 760 45.91 9.34 -46.69
N ARG A 761 46.42 10.32 -47.44
CA ARG A 761 46.13 10.46 -48.87
C ARG A 761 47.35 10.08 -49.70
N CYS A 762 47.11 9.72 -50.96
CA CYS A 762 48.18 9.39 -51.89
C CYS A 762 48.57 10.61 -52.70
N GLU A 763 49.86 10.92 -52.70
CA GLU A 763 50.42 11.88 -53.67
C GLU A 763 51.01 11.08 -54.82
N THR A 764 50.18 10.78 -55.83
CA THR A 764 50.65 10.20 -57.07
C THR A 764 51.12 11.31 -58.01
N LYS A 765 52.38 11.24 -58.44
CA LYS A 765 52.84 12.02 -59.60
C LYS A 765 52.33 11.30 -60.84
N GLN A 766 51.48 11.94 -61.65
CA GLN A 766 51.07 11.35 -62.92
C GLN A 766 52.31 11.12 -63.79
N ALA A 767 52.53 9.87 -64.19
CA ALA A 767 53.56 9.51 -65.15
C ALA A 767 53.18 9.99 -66.56
N SER A 768 54.18 10.06 -67.45
CA SER A 768 53.94 10.48 -68.84
C SER A 768 52.91 9.59 -69.53
N ALA A 769 52.13 10.18 -70.43
CA ALA A 769 51.12 9.42 -71.16
C ALA A 769 51.70 8.26 -71.98
N ASP A 770 52.97 8.39 -72.38
CA ASP A 770 53.74 7.41 -73.13
C ASP A 770 53.93 6.08 -72.36
N CYS A 771 53.78 6.06 -71.03
CA CYS A 771 53.87 4.83 -70.24
C CYS A 771 52.83 3.77 -70.65
N LEU A 772 51.63 4.20 -71.06
CA LEU A 772 50.57 3.28 -71.50
C LEU A 772 50.94 2.55 -72.79
N ASN A 773 51.70 3.20 -73.68
CA ASN A 773 52.12 2.60 -74.95
C ASN A 773 53.07 1.41 -74.74
N GLU A 774 53.76 1.39 -73.60
CA GLU A 774 54.67 0.31 -73.20
C GLU A 774 54.03 -0.67 -72.19
N ASN A 775 52.70 -0.66 -72.05
CA ASN A 775 51.92 -1.45 -71.09
C ASN A 775 52.24 -1.19 -69.61
N TYR A 776 52.72 0.01 -69.27
CA TYR A 776 52.85 0.46 -67.89
C TYR A 776 51.72 1.43 -67.53
N LEU A 777 51.41 1.54 -66.24
CA LEU A 777 50.36 2.43 -65.75
C LEU A 777 50.87 3.86 -65.59
N GLN A 778 49.98 4.83 -65.78
CA GLN A 778 50.26 6.25 -65.51
C GLN A 778 50.22 6.58 -64.01
N ASP A 779 49.50 5.78 -63.24
CA ASP A 779 49.41 5.87 -61.79
C ASP A 779 49.03 4.49 -61.19
N CYS A 780 48.85 4.44 -59.86
CA CYS A 780 48.54 3.22 -59.13
C CYS A 780 47.05 2.84 -59.14
N SER A 781 46.17 3.62 -59.77
CA SER A 781 44.71 3.40 -59.67
C SER A 781 44.23 2.11 -60.33
N GLY A 782 45.04 1.53 -61.22
CA GLY A 782 44.75 0.28 -61.91
C GLY A 782 45.09 -1.01 -61.14
N CYS A 783 45.77 -0.94 -59.99
CA CYS A 783 46.19 -2.14 -59.25
C CYS A 783 45.05 -2.76 -58.43
N GLN A 784 44.96 -4.09 -58.42
CA GLN A 784 43.97 -4.81 -57.59
C GLN A 784 44.41 -4.84 -56.11
N GLU A 785 43.48 -5.08 -55.19
CA GLU A 785 43.75 -5.08 -53.74
C GLU A 785 44.79 -6.10 -53.27
N THR A 786 45.13 -7.08 -54.12
CA THR A 786 46.17 -8.09 -53.86
C THR A 786 47.53 -7.74 -54.48
N GLU A 787 47.65 -6.57 -55.10
CA GLU A 787 48.83 -6.11 -55.81
C GLU A 787 49.40 -4.82 -55.19
N ILE A 788 50.71 -4.72 -55.16
CA ILE A 788 51.49 -3.56 -54.71
C ILE A 788 51.87 -2.75 -55.93
N CYS A 789 51.51 -1.46 -55.92
CA CYS A 789 51.97 -0.54 -56.95
C CYS A 789 53.45 -0.20 -56.74
N SER A 790 54.27 -0.35 -57.78
CA SER A 790 55.69 -0.03 -57.76
C SER A 790 56.04 0.92 -58.90
N GLU A 791 56.80 1.98 -58.59
CA GLU A 791 57.35 2.88 -59.58
C GLU A 791 58.55 2.22 -60.27
N THR A 792 58.57 2.26 -61.60
CA THR A 792 59.62 1.69 -62.42
C THR A 792 60.05 2.66 -63.51
N ASN A 793 61.34 2.72 -63.80
CA ASN A 793 61.87 3.62 -64.82
C ASN A 793 62.04 2.86 -66.14
N VAL A 794 61.30 3.29 -67.17
CA VAL A 794 61.35 2.77 -68.53
C VAL A 794 62.25 3.67 -69.37
N ILE A 795 63.29 3.10 -69.98
CA ILE A 795 64.22 3.86 -70.82
C ILE A 795 63.89 3.60 -72.28
N LEU A 796 63.39 4.62 -72.97
CA LEU A 796 63.11 4.57 -74.40
C LEU A 796 64.33 4.99 -75.21
N PHE A 797 64.68 4.17 -76.20
CA PHE A 797 65.80 4.41 -77.11
C PHE A 797 65.26 4.82 -78.47
N TYR A 798 65.41 6.10 -78.80
CA TYR A 798 65.07 6.58 -80.13
C TYR A 798 66.27 6.43 -81.08
N PRO A 799 66.03 6.16 -82.39
CA PRO A 799 67.10 5.98 -83.37
C PRO A 799 68.08 7.16 -83.49
N THR A 800 67.71 8.35 -82.98
CA THR A 800 68.45 9.61 -83.04
C THR A 800 69.50 9.81 -81.93
N LYS A 801 69.88 8.76 -81.18
CA LYS A 801 70.87 8.78 -80.07
C LYS A 801 70.47 9.54 -78.80
N ASP A 802 69.24 10.05 -78.69
CA ASP A 802 68.73 10.58 -77.42
C ASP A 802 67.96 9.50 -76.66
N LYS A 803 68.23 9.40 -75.35
CA LYS A 803 67.55 8.49 -74.43
C LYS A 803 66.59 9.29 -73.58
N THR A 804 65.34 8.84 -73.50
CA THR A 804 64.35 9.41 -72.58
C THR A 804 64.04 8.40 -71.50
N ILE A 805 64.09 8.82 -70.24
CA ILE A 805 63.70 7.99 -69.10
C ILE A 805 62.29 8.43 -68.70
N LEU A 806 61.35 7.49 -68.72
CA LEU A 806 60.00 7.66 -68.24
C LEU A 806 59.88 6.97 -66.89
N SER A 807 59.40 7.68 -65.87
CA SER A 807 58.99 7.06 -64.61
C SER A 807 57.54 6.63 -64.76
N CYS A 808 57.29 5.32 -64.76
CA CYS A 808 55.99 4.69 -64.95
C CYS A 808 55.63 3.80 -63.75
N TYR A 809 54.41 3.25 -63.70
CA TYR A 809 53.96 2.39 -62.60
C TYR A 809 53.60 0.97 -63.07
N THR A 810 53.77 -0.01 -62.18
CA THR A 810 53.38 -1.41 -62.41
C THR A 810 52.80 -2.04 -61.14
N CYS A 811 51.92 -3.03 -61.30
CA CYS A 811 51.29 -3.75 -60.19
C CYS A 811 51.99 -5.12 -60.00
N ILE A 812 52.44 -5.40 -58.79
CA ILE A 812 53.17 -6.64 -58.46
C ILE A 812 52.40 -7.36 -57.34
N PRO A 813 52.14 -8.69 -57.42
CA PRO A 813 51.42 -9.39 -56.36
C PRO A 813 52.07 -9.23 -54.98
N ALA A 814 51.28 -8.89 -53.96
CA ALA A 814 51.72 -8.82 -52.56
C ALA A 814 52.04 -10.24 -52.07
N ARG A 815 53.31 -10.52 -51.76
CA ARG A 815 53.76 -11.83 -51.26
C ARG A 815 53.60 -11.99 -49.75
#